data_AF-A0A2V5QD10-F1
#
_entry.id   AF-A0A2V5QD10-F1
#
_cell.length_a   1.000
_cell.length_b   1.000
_cell.length_c   1.000
_cell.angle_alpha   90.00
_cell.angle_beta   90.00
_cell.angle_gamma   90.00
#
_symmetry.space_group_name_H-M   'P 1'
#
loop_
_entity.id
_entity.type
_entity.pdbx_description
1 polymer ?
#
loop_
_entity_poly.entity_id
_entity_poly.type
_entity_poly.pdbx_seq_one_letter_code
_entity_poly.pdbx_strand_id
1 'polypeptide(L)'
;MTLRWIALVLGVALTRSAFAASSAVPIYLEDSHAGSFYWLAENLDLEEELTLIHFDAHSDASAVFDSDEIRRRLRRVASTEERRQLLDQWRQAGTIQCFNWIEPLMPAPISNLIWVPGRKLSKGGAAALQEKAVEYFDGHLEAAPRSAGSFAKRCRVLGFDDLAANLKDGTPVVITVDLDYFAEVEPGEQAAAFERVWRFVTGCRNLRAVTFAVSRLYLPNDERANTLVQLALAASLSLPTARIQFEPFARVENDRSLRALELRAQNRDVPVFNLANASEELRALLLANRERVAVQTDVPAWEQLLGQWESEAPGIRLAVKDRDPSTDKIWRVAVSEPAELEVRAEPRGAELARVEWIALIPEHVRCNLTAERGDEIGFAGGAPPRPRWREQVIAREGSVLSIGALRNFFDRKSGSGAIRLKARAEIDHHLRETPVIELRRFSGEGFRAALTEQFGLPYLFGSGEMRDGGNTGPETGWGADCANFLIYALRRQGRPIPWCNPRQLRDYLEPVQNNEAGAARFSDEDVSTGLIVHFGNHVAAVVEDRPPFGTLDRHDLVVHQLEGTPEIVSLGYLLTKRNNPRFDLLRVAPAQHQADLIVGGDVMLGRTVGEEILAGTDPFAGIRRYLEGKPWTLVNLECVVSDRGTAATGKQYCFRAPLQATNALVSAGISAVSLANNHSADFGSEALIDSIARLKASDITVVGAGETSELAYVPQFFTARDGQKGALIALTDLEDEQRDAGVATASERDRVARAIAEARSTAGFILCLMHWGDENSSRVTERQRELARWLIDHGVDAVAGCHSHSVQPLDFYHGRPIIYSLGNLVFDGAPGLRSWNRGELLEVDIGRRGTGGASIRLLPVRLDTRGFPHGADDEIRAAR
;
A
#
# COMPACT_ATOMS: atom_id res chain seq x y z
N MET A 1 -51.91 -6.33 5.38
CA MET A 1 -51.93 -7.43 4.39
C MET A 1 -51.80 -6.74 3.05
N THR A 2 -50.69 -6.73 2.31
CA THR A 2 -49.78 -7.80 1.88
C THR A 2 -48.52 -7.10 1.37
N LEU A 3 -47.37 -7.26 2.04
CA LEU A 3 -46.03 -6.91 1.55
C LEU A 3 -45.03 -7.40 2.63
N ARG A 4 -44.84 -8.72 2.71
CA ARG A 4 -43.86 -9.33 3.63
C ARG A 4 -43.26 -10.66 3.14
N TRP A 5 -43.37 -10.99 1.86
CA TRP A 5 -43.01 -12.33 1.36
C TRP A 5 -42.19 -12.40 0.07
N ILE A 6 -41.41 -11.35 -0.28
CA ILE A 6 -40.39 -11.43 -1.35
C ILE A 6 -39.12 -10.66 -0.94
N ALA A 7 -38.60 -10.94 0.26
CA ALA A 7 -37.24 -10.54 0.67
C ALA A 7 -36.44 -11.73 1.23
N LEU A 8 -36.98 -12.94 1.13
CA LEU A 8 -36.47 -14.14 1.79
C LEU A 8 -35.92 -15.18 0.80
N VAL A 9 -35.28 -14.75 -0.30
CA VAL A 9 -34.51 -15.66 -1.20
C VAL A 9 -33.24 -15.02 -1.79
N LEU A 10 -32.97 -13.71 -1.58
CA LEU A 10 -31.80 -13.01 -2.15
C LEU A 10 -30.75 -12.55 -1.11
N GLY A 11 -30.74 -13.13 0.09
CA GLY A 11 -29.89 -12.70 1.20
C GLY A 11 -28.99 -13.79 1.81
N VAL A 12 -28.57 -14.82 1.07
CA VAL A 12 -27.77 -15.94 1.62
C VAL A 12 -26.50 -16.25 0.81
N ALA A 13 -25.83 -15.22 0.26
CA ALA A 13 -24.51 -15.41 -0.37
C ALA A 13 -23.50 -14.31 -0.01
N LEU A 14 -23.62 -13.70 1.17
CA LEU A 14 -22.68 -12.70 1.69
C LEU A 14 -22.33 -12.97 3.15
N THR A 15 -21.92 -14.20 3.49
CA THR A 15 -21.26 -14.50 4.78
C THR A 15 -20.39 -15.75 4.63
N ARG A 16 -19.30 -15.63 3.87
CA ARG A 16 -18.11 -16.51 3.96
C ARG A 16 -16.99 -15.92 3.10
N SER A 17 -16.40 -14.82 3.56
CA SER A 17 -15.06 -14.35 3.17
C SER A 17 -14.79 -12.98 3.78
N ALA A 18 -14.23 -12.94 5.00
CA ALA A 18 -13.64 -11.71 5.52
C ALA A 18 -12.47 -11.93 6.50
N PHE A 19 -12.05 -13.17 6.72
CA PHE A 19 -10.72 -13.48 7.26
C PHE A 19 -9.93 -14.30 6.24
N ALA A 20 -9.88 -13.81 4.99
CA ALA A 20 -8.67 -14.02 4.20
C ALA A 20 -7.59 -13.24 4.96
N ALA A 21 -6.58 -13.96 5.46
CA ALA A 21 -5.56 -13.47 6.37
C ALA A 21 -5.14 -12.03 6.02
N SER A 22 -5.57 -11.08 6.84
CA SER A 22 -4.92 -9.78 6.92
C SER A 22 -3.44 -10.07 7.16
N SER A 23 -2.58 -9.68 6.21
CA SER A 23 -1.13 -9.77 6.36
C SER A 23 -0.64 -9.04 7.62
N ALA A 24 -1.47 -8.17 8.21
CA ALA A 24 -1.19 -7.53 9.49
C ALA A 24 -1.49 -8.41 10.71
N VAL A 25 -0.49 -8.58 11.59
CA VAL A 25 -0.65 -9.23 12.91
C VAL A 25 -1.17 -8.19 13.89
N PRO A 26 -2.30 -8.45 14.55
CA PRO A 26 -2.72 -7.61 15.65
C PRO A 26 -1.86 -7.94 16.89
N ILE A 27 -1.33 -6.89 17.50
CA ILE A 27 -0.56 -6.93 18.73
C ILE A 27 -1.23 -6.04 19.75
N TYR A 28 -1.48 -6.59 20.93
CA TYR A 28 -2.12 -5.89 22.05
C TYR A 28 -1.18 -5.84 23.24
N LEU A 29 -1.07 -4.68 23.90
CA LEU A 29 -0.31 -4.51 25.14
C LEU A 29 -1.18 -3.80 26.17
N GLU A 30 -1.18 -4.27 27.40
CA GLU A 30 -1.84 -3.58 28.52
C GLU A 30 -1.19 -3.90 29.87
N ASP A 31 -1.66 -3.26 30.95
CA ASP A 31 -1.15 -3.48 32.31
C ASP A 31 -1.42 -4.91 32.82
N SER A 32 -2.57 -5.51 32.50
CA SER A 32 -2.97 -6.79 33.09
C SER A 32 -2.99 -7.95 32.09
N HIS A 33 -2.78 -9.17 32.56
CA HIS A 33 -2.97 -10.32 31.68
C HIS A 33 -4.47 -10.65 31.47
N ALA A 34 -5.38 -10.10 32.29
CA ALA A 34 -6.81 -10.29 32.14
C ALA A 34 -7.33 -9.63 30.87
N GLY A 35 -7.05 -8.34 30.66
CA GLY A 35 -7.52 -7.59 29.50
C GLY A 35 -6.93 -8.04 28.18
N SER A 36 -5.78 -8.73 28.16
CA SER A 36 -5.34 -9.54 27.00
C SER A 36 -6.42 -10.52 26.54
N PHE A 37 -7.07 -11.25 27.46
CA PHE A 37 -8.13 -12.20 27.10
C PHE A 37 -9.46 -11.53 26.77
N TYR A 38 -9.81 -10.39 27.38
CA TYR A 38 -10.95 -9.58 26.93
C TYR A 38 -10.76 -9.18 25.46
N TRP A 39 -9.57 -8.70 25.13
CA TRP A 39 -9.25 -8.27 23.77
C TRP A 39 -9.28 -9.44 22.78
N LEU A 40 -8.74 -10.61 23.15
CA LEU A 40 -8.79 -11.81 22.32
C LEU A 40 -10.24 -12.26 22.05
N ALA A 41 -11.11 -12.23 23.07
CA ALA A 41 -12.53 -12.58 22.93
C ALA A 41 -13.31 -11.62 22.00
N GLU A 42 -12.90 -10.35 21.99
CA GLU A 42 -13.47 -9.35 21.10
C GLU A 42 -13.02 -9.57 19.64
N ASN A 43 -11.73 -9.82 19.43
CA ASN A 43 -11.09 -9.66 18.11
C ASN A 43 -10.86 -10.96 17.31
N LEU A 44 -10.98 -12.14 17.93
CA LEU A 44 -10.76 -13.42 17.25
C LEU A 44 -12.08 -14.13 16.85
N ASP A 45 -11.99 -15.03 15.86
CA ASP A 45 -13.13 -15.80 15.34
C ASP A 45 -13.59 -16.87 16.33
N LEU A 46 -14.84 -16.72 16.83
CA LEU A 46 -15.51 -17.62 17.79
C LEU A 46 -15.65 -19.08 17.35
N GLU A 47 -15.32 -19.42 16.11
CA GLU A 47 -15.44 -20.80 15.63
C GLU A 47 -14.10 -21.43 15.22
N GLU A 48 -12.98 -20.70 15.25
CA GLU A 48 -11.66 -21.22 14.87
C GLU A 48 -10.99 -21.96 16.03
N GLU A 49 -10.54 -23.21 15.82
CA GLU A 49 -9.70 -23.92 16.79
C GLU A 49 -8.26 -23.36 16.81
N LEU A 50 -7.78 -22.98 17.99
CA LEU A 50 -6.49 -22.29 18.17
C LEU A 50 -5.56 -23.05 19.13
N THR A 51 -4.25 -22.98 18.87
CA THR A 51 -3.21 -23.27 19.86
C THR A 51 -2.84 -21.99 20.59
N LEU A 52 -2.95 -21.99 21.92
CA LEU A 52 -2.48 -20.89 22.76
C LEU A 52 -1.09 -21.23 23.31
N ILE A 53 -0.10 -20.40 23.02
CA ILE A 53 1.22 -20.46 23.66
C ILE A 53 1.30 -19.31 24.66
N HIS A 54 1.54 -19.66 25.91
CA HIS A 54 1.51 -18.72 27.00
C HIS A 54 2.87 -18.70 27.70
N PHE A 55 3.59 -17.59 27.58
CA PHE A 55 4.84 -17.32 28.28
C PHE A 55 4.54 -16.63 29.59
N ASP A 56 4.83 -17.30 30.70
CA ASP A 56 4.53 -16.79 32.04
C ASP A 56 5.48 -17.35 33.10
N ALA A 57 5.83 -16.59 34.13
CA ALA A 57 6.62 -17.09 35.25
C ALA A 57 5.80 -17.89 36.28
N HIS A 58 4.50 -17.67 36.39
CA HIS A 58 3.65 -18.18 37.47
C HIS A 58 2.36 -18.84 36.97
N SER A 59 1.73 -19.62 37.86
CA SER A 59 0.36 -20.14 37.66
C SER A 59 -0.46 -19.76 38.88
N ASP A 60 -1.07 -18.58 38.86
CA ASP A 60 -1.93 -18.04 39.91
C ASP A 60 -3.38 -18.03 39.44
N ALA A 61 -3.95 -19.21 39.20
CA ALA A 61 -5.36 -19.31 38.82
C ALA A 61 -6.28 -19.31 40.05
N SER A 62 -7.42 -18.61 39.93
CA SER A 62 -8.62 -18.91 40.70
C SER A 62 -9.64 -19.60 39.79
N ALA A 63 -10.63 -20.26 40.37
CA ALA A 63 -11.57 -21.01 39.57
C ALA A 63 -12.66 -20.15 38.92
N VAL A 64 -13.04 -20.51 37.69
CA VAL A 64 -14.19 -19.92 37.01
C VAL A 64 -15.45 -20.68 37.37
N PHE A 65 -16.47 -19.94 37.77
CA PHE A 65 -17.82 -20.46 37.80
C PHE A 65 -18.46 -20.34 36.41
N ASP A 66 -18.84 -21.47 35.82
CA ASP A 66 -19.69 -21.56 34.62
C ASP A 66 -19.10 -20.98 33.31
N SER A 67 -17.97 -21.53 32.85
CA SER A 67 -17.33 -21.15 31.58
C SER A 67 -18.23 -21.35 30.34
N ASP A 68 -19.19 -22.28 30.40
CA ASP A 68 -20.13 -22.52 29.30
C ASP A 68 -21.16 -21.38 29.17
N GLU A 69 -21.61 -20.80 30.29
CA GLU A 69 -22.46 -19.60 30.28
C GLU A 69 -21.76 -18.41 29.61
N ILE A 70 -20.51 -18.14 29.99
CA ILE A 70 -19.72 -17.02 29.45
C ILE A 70 -19.61 -17.15 27.92
N ARG A 71 -19.20 -18.32 27.41
CA ARG A 71 -19.15 -18.58 25.97
C ARG A 71 -20.51 -18.41 25.30
N ARG A 72 -21.57 -18.95 25.91
CA ARG A 72 -22.93 -18.87 25.36
C ARG A 72 -23.41 -17.43 25.26
N ARG A 73 -23.12 -16.59 26.25
CA ARG A 73 -23.50 -15.17 26.25
C ARG A 73 -22.74 -14.41 25.16
N LEU A 74 -21.43 -14.65 25.00
CA LEU A 74 -20.64 -14.05 23.91
C LEU A 74 -21.14 -14.45 22.51
N ARG A 75 -21.64 -15.68 22.35
CA ARG A 75 -22.20 -16.17 21.08
C ARG A 75 -23.62 -15.67 20.79
N ARG A 76 -24.33 -15.13 21.80
CA ARG A 76 -25.74 -14.70 21.67
C ARG A 76 -25.93 -13.20 21.45
N VAL A 77 -24.84 -12.44 21.33
CA VAL A 77 -24.89 -11.02 20.96
C VAL A 77 -25.17 -10.85 19.47
N ALA A 78 -25.93 -9.82 19.10
CA ALA A 78 -26.34 -9.59 17.72
C ALA A 78 -25.26 -8.88 16.87
N SER A 79 -24.25 -8.29 17.52
CA SER A 79 -23.19 -7.54 16.85
C SER A 79 -21.86 -7.52 17.62
N THR A 80 -20.78 -7.14 16.96
CA THR A 80 -19.47 -6.90 17.58
C THR A 80 -19.53 -5.79 18.64
N GLU A 81 -20.36 -4.77 18.43
CA GLU A 81 -20.53 -3.66 19.37
C GLU A 81 -21.21 -4.13 20.68
N GLU A 82 -22.26 -4.94 20.58
CA GLU A 82 -22.87 -5.56 21.78
C GLU A 82 -21.89 -6.49 22.50
N ARG A 83 -21.02 -7.20 21.75
CA ARG A 83 -19.97 -8.03 22.35
C ARG A 83 -19.00 -7.19 23.18
N ARG A 84 -18.53 -6.07 22.62
CA ARG A 84 -17.63 -5.14 23.32
C ARG A 84 -18.27 -4.63 24.61
N GLN A 85 -19.52 -4.15 24.54
CA GLN A 85 -20.23 -3.65 25.72
C GLN A 85 -20.38 -4.71 26.82
N LEU A 86 -20.67 -5.96 26.45
CA LEU A 86 -20.73 -7.07 27.40
C LEU A 86 -19.37 -7.33 28.06
N LEU A 87 -18.30 -7.34 27.26
CA LEU A 87 -16.93 -7.53 27.73
C LEU A 87 -16.51 -6.38 28.66
N ASP A 88 -16.84 -5.13 28.35
CA ASP A 88 -16.55 -3.97 29.21
C ASP A 88 -17.27 -4.05 30.56
N GLN A 89 -18.54 -4.47 30.57
CA GLN A 89 -19.28 -4.72 31.81
C GLN A 89 -18.61 -5.80 32.66
N TRP A 90 -18.16 -6.88 32.02
CA TRP A 90 -17.40 -7.93 32.69
C TRP A 90 -16.02 -7.45 33.17
N ARG A 91 -15.43 -6.46 32.48
CA ARG A 91 -14.17 -5.79 32.85
C ARG A 91 -14.32 -5.03 34.15
N GLN A 92 -15.36 -4.20 34.23
CA GLN A 92 -15.68 -3.43 35.44
C GLN A 92 -16.10 -4.32 36.61
N ALA A 93 -16.74 -5.46 36.35
CA ALA A 93 -17.12 -6.40 37.41
C ALA A 93 -15.95 -7.28 37.88
N GLY A 94 -14.79 -7.22 37.22
CA GLY A 94 -13.68 -8.15 37.46
C GLY A 94 -14.10 -9.61 37.23
N THR A 95 -15.08 -9.83 36.34
CA THR A 95 -15.63 -11.17 36.06
C THR A 95 -14.52 -12.05 35.50
N ILE A 96 -13.70 -11.46 34.63
CA ILE A 96 -12.54 -12.06 33.98
C ILE A 96 -11.30 -11.64 34.72
N GLN A 97 -10.47 -12.62 35.07
CA GLN A 97 -9.19 -12.39 35.70
C GLN A 97 -8.14 -13.18 34.92
N CYS A 98 -6.90 -12.70 34.95
CA CYS A 98 -5.78 -13.48 34.43
C CYS A 98 -5.78 -14.83 35.13
N PHE A 99 -5.51 -15.90 34.36
CA PHE A 99 -5.41 -17.29 34.82
C PHE A 99 -6.70 -18.04 35.14
N ASN A 100 -7.81 -17.34 35.33
CA ASN A 100 -9.09 -18.02 35.38
C ASN A 100 -9.44 -18.59 33.97
N TRP A 101 -9.04 -17.95 32.86
CA TRP A 101 -9.87 -17.90 31.64
C TRP A 101 -9.29 -18.47 30.32
N ILE A 102 -8.65 -19.63 30.34
CA ILE A 102 -8.27 -20.34 29.10
C ILE A 102 -9.49 -20.82 28.31
N GLU A 103 -10.64 -21.07 28.95
CA GLU A 103 -11.85 -21.55 28.28
C GLU A 103 -13.01 -20.55 28.07
N PRO A 104 -13.36 -19.67 29.03
CA PRO A 104 -14.61 -18.89 28.96
C PRO A 104 -14.66 -17.89 27.80
N LEU A 105 -13.49 -17.42 27.36
CA LEU A 105 -13.35 -16.32 26.40
C LEU A 105 -12.68 -16.70 25.11
N MET A 106 -12.05 -17.87 25.07
CA MET A 106 -11.40 -18.25 23.84
C MET A 106 -12.49 -18.61 22.83
N PRO A 107 -12.39 -18.03 21.63
CA PRO A 107 -13.47 -17.97 20.66
C PRO A 107 -14.15 -19.34 20.44
N ALA A 108 -13.34 -20.35 20.12
CA ALA A 108 -13.65 -21.78 20.19
C ALA A 108 -12.89 -22.43 21.37
N PRO A 109 -13.21 -23.68 21.77
CA PRO A 109 -12.40 -24.39 22.76
C PRO A 109 -10.93 -24.38 22.35
N ILE A 110 -10.01 -23.98 23.25
CA ILE A 110 -8.58 -24.19 23.00
C ILE A 110 -8.36 -25.67 22.73
N SER A 111 -7.86 -25.98 21.53
CA SER A 111 -7.55 -27.34 21.12
C SER A 111 -6.24 -27.81 21.77
N ASN A 112 -5.33 -26.87 22.03
CA ASN A 112 -4.05 -27.12 22.70
C ASN A 112 -3.52 -25.85 23.40
N LEU A 113 -3.28 -25.93 24.71
CA LEU A 113 -2.62 -24.91 25.52
C LEU A 113 -1.19 -25.36 25.80
N ILE A 114 -0.22 -24.50 25.50
CA ILE A 114 1.17 -24.69 25.86
C ILE A 114 1.60 -23.60 26.84
N TRP A 115 1.88 -23.97 28.08
CA TRP A 115 2.48 -23.07 29.06
C TRP A 115 4.00 -23.20 29.02
N VAL A 116 4.68 -22.07 28.84
CA VAL A 116 6.13 -21.94 28.82
C VAL A 116 6.56 -21.17 30.07
N PRO A 117 7.21 -21.83 31.05
CA PRO A 117 7.63 -21.18 32.28
C PRO A 117 8.93 -20.38 32.10
N GLY A 118 9.04 -19.23 32.79
CA GLY A 118 10.22 -18.35 32.75
C GLY A 118 11.54 -19.01 33.17
N ARG A 119 11.46 -20.02 34.06
CA ARG A 119 12.63 -20.75 34.57
C ARG A 119 12.93 -22.00 33.73
N LYS A 120 14.22 -22.31 33.58
CA LYS A 120 14.66 -23.56 32.95
C LYS A 120 14.15 -24.77 33.74
N LEU A 121 13.45 -25.68 33.06
CA LEU A 121 12.86 -26.86 33.69
C LEU A 121 13.94 -27.89 34.05
N SER A 122 13.91 -28.38 35.30
CA SER A 122 14.69 -29.52 35.75
C SER A 122 14.05 -30.85 35.30
N LYS A 123 14.79 -31.97 35.38
CA LYS A 123 14.21 -33.31 35.14
C LYS A 123 13.04 -33.55 36.10
N GLY A 124 11.82 -33.69 35.56
CA GLY A 124 10.59 -33.89 36.32
C GLY A 124 9.84 -32.60 36.70
N GLY A 125 10.47 -31.43 36.61
CA GLY A 125 9.83 -30.14 36.94
C GLY A 125 8.64 -29.81 36.03
N ALA A 126 8.70 -30.22 34.76
CA ALA A 126 7.59 -30.07 33.83
C ALA A 126 6.33 -30.84 34.27
N ALA A 127 6.49 -32.06 34.80
CA ALA A 127 5.37 -32.89 35.24
C ALA A 127 4.70 -32.32 36.50
N ALA A 128 5.49 -31.81 37.44
CA ALA A 128 4.97 -31.16 38.65
C ALA A 128 4.20 -29.87 38.33
N LEU A 129 4.74 -29.03 37.43
CA LEU A 129 4.03 -27.82 36.97
C LEU A 129 2.79 -28.17 36.15
N GLN A 130 2.84 -29.24 35.35
CA GLN A 130 1.70 -29.74 34.60
C GLN A 130 0.56 -30.18 35.53
N GLU A 131 0.86 -30.97 36.57
CA GLU A 131 -0.12 -31.41 37.56
C GLU A 131 -0.75 -30.22 38.27
N LYS A 132 0.08 -29.27 38.72
CA LYS A 132 -0.37 -28.03 39.35
C LYS A 132 -1.26 -27.18 38.43
N ALA A 133 -0.86 -27.03 37.17
CA ALA A 133 -1.65 -26.30 36.16
C ALA A 133 -3.01 -26.97 35.93
N VAL A 134 -3.04 -28.30 35.84
CA VAL A 134 -4.28 -29.07 35.67
C VAL A 134 -5.17 -28.94 36.91
N GLU A 135 -4.62 -29.04 38.11
CA GLU A 135 -5.37 -28.82 39.37
C GLU A 135 -6.02 -27.44 39.37
N TYR A 136 -5.28 -26.41 38.96
CA TYR A 136 -5.82 -25.06 38.83
C TYR A 136 -6.90 -24.94 37.74
N PHE A 137 -6.68 -25.50 36.55
CA PHE A 137 -7.61 -25.39 35.43
C PHE A 137 -8.86 -26.26 35.58
N ASP A 138 -8.77 -27.37 36.31
CA ASP A 138 -9.86 -28.33 36.51
C ASP A 138 -10.45 -28.30 37.93
N GLY A 139 -9.91 -27.52 38.87
CA GLY A 139 -10.24 -27.56 40.30
C GLY A 139 -11.72 -27.35 40.67
N HIS A 140 -12.57 -26.97 39.71
CA HIS A 140 -14.03 -26.83 39.88
C HIS A 140 -14.84 -27.64 38.85
N LEU A 141 -14.21 -28.51 38.08
CA LEU A 141 -14.86 -29.32 37.05
C LEU A 141 -15.92 -30.27 37.63
N GLU A 142 -15.72 -30.73 38.87
CA GLU A 142 -16.69 -31.58 39.58
C GLU A 142 -17.94 -30.79 40.00
N ALA A 143 -17.77 -29.52 40.40
CA ALA A 143 -18.87 -28.66 40.87
C ALA A 143 -19.63 -27.99 39.71
N ALA A 144 -18.96 -27.70 38.59
CA ALA A 144 -19.52 -27.10 37.39
C ALA A 144 -18.93 -27.79 36.13
N PRO A 145 -19.49 -28.93 35.70
CA PRO A 145 -19.00 -29.66 34.54
C PRO A 145 -19.04 -28.82 33.27
N ARG A 146 -18.01 -28.95 32.43
CA ARG A 146 -17.87 -28.22 31.17
C ARG A 146 -18.10 -29.12 29.98
N SER A 147 -18.71 -28.59 28.93
CA SER A 147 -18.95 -29.29 27.66
C SER A 147 -17.67 -29.82 26.99
N ALA A 148 -16.52 -29.15 27.14
CA ALA A 148 -15.25 -29.59 26.57
C ALA A 148 -14.43 -30.55 27.49
N GLY A 149 -14.91 -30.83 28.70
CA GLY A 149 -14.24 -31.72 29.66
C GLY A 149 -12.97 -31.14 30.30
N SER A 150 -12.09 -32.02 30.78
CA SER A 150 -10.86 -31.69 31.51
C SER A 150 -9.77 -31.05 30.62
N PHE A 151 -8.99 -30.15 31.20
CA PHE A 151 -7.81 -29.55 30.56
C PHE A 151 -6.59 -30.45 30.55
N ALA A 152 -6.57 -31.51 31.38
CA ALA A 152 -5.43 -32.43 31.47
C ALA A 152 -4.97 -33.00 30.12
N LYS A 153 -5.91 -33.19 29.17
CA LYS A 153 -5.63 -33.72 27.83
C LYS A 153 -5.18 -32.65 26.82
N ARG A 154 -5.33 -31.36 27.16
CA ARG A 154 -5.17 -30.21 26.25
C ARG A 154 -4.10 -29.21 26.73
N CYS A 155 -3.69 -29.26 27.99
CA CYS A 155 -2.64 -28.43 28.55
C CYS A 155 -1.30 -29.17 28.51
N ARG A 156 -0.23 -28.48 28.11
CA ARG A 156 1.15 -28.99 28.10
C ARG A 156 2.10 -27.95 28.67
N VAL A 157 2.96 -28.35 29.61
CA VAL A 157 4.07 -27.53 30.09
C VAL A 157 5.33 -27.92 29.33
N LEU A 158 5.93 -26.95 28.63
CA LEU A 158 7.15 -27.15 27.82
C LEU A 158 8.20 -26.11 28.17
N GLY A 159 9.48 -26.52 28.19
CA GLY A 159 10.58 -25.57 28.21
C GLY A 159 10.66 -24.82 26.87
N PHE A 160 11.18 -23.60 26.89
CA PHE A 160 11.34 -22.80 25.66
C PHE A 160 12.09 -23.57 24.54
N ASP A 161 13.16 -24.28 24.90
CA ASP A 161 14.00 -25.00 23.94
C ASP A 161 13.27 -26.19 23.28
N ASP A 162 12.24 -26.73 23.93
CA ASP A 162 11.43 -27.85 23.41
C ASP A 162 10.23 -27.37 22.59
N LEU A 163 9.90 -26.08 22.64
CA LEU A 163 8.65 -25.53 22.12
C LEU A 163 8.50 -25.76 20.61
N ALA A 164 9.52 -25.37 19.84
CA ALA A 164 9.48 -25.47 18.38
C ALA A 164 9.29 -26.91 17.88
N ALA A 165 9.90 -27.89 18.54
CA ALA A 165 9.79 -29.31 18.17
C ALA A 165 8.40 -29.91 18.47
N ASN A 166 7.60 -29.23 19.31
CA ASN A 166 6.31 -29.71 19.80
C ASN A 166 5.11 -28.98 19.19
N LEU A 167 5.36 -28.01 18.31
CA LEU A 167 4.32 -27.34 17.54
C LEU A 167 4.01 -28.11 16.26
N LYS A 168 2.73 -28.27 15.98
CA LYS A 168 2.27 -28.79 14.68
C LYS A 168 2.31 -27.66 13.66
N ASP A 169 3.02 -27.91 12.57
CA ASP A 169 3.12 -26.95 11.48
C ASP A 169 1.74 -26.59 10.89
N GLY A 170 1.48 -25.30 10.73
CA GLY A 170 0.26 -24.76 10.12
C GLY A 170 -0.96 -24.63 11.04
N THR A 171 -0.88 -25.06 12.30
CA THR A 171 -1.96 -24.80 13.27
C THR A 171 -2.07 -23.29 13.55
N PRO A 172 -3.28 -22.69 13.60
CA PRO A 172 -3.44 -21.31 14.05
C PRO A 172 -2.90 -21.12 15.47
N VAL A 173 -2.03 -20.12 15.67
CA VAL A 173 -1.39 -19.87 16.96
C VAL A 173 -1.74 -18.48 17.48
N VAL A 174 -2.10 -18.40 18.75
CA VAL A 174 -2.13 -17.16 19.53
C VAL A 174 -1.00 -17.23 20.55
N ILE A 175 -0.27 -16.14 20.71
CA ILE A 175 0.80 -16.07 21.72
C ILE A 175 0.49 -14.96 22.72
N THR A 176 0.52 -15.30 23.99
CA THR A 176 0.44 -14.31 25.08
C THR A 176 1.74 -14.34 25.86
N VAL A 177 2.31 -13.16 26.09
CA VAL A 177 3.56 -12.98 26.83
C VAL A 177 3.28 -12.11 28.04
N ASP A 178 3.25 -12.73 29.21
CA ASP A 178 3.38 -11.97 30.44
C ASP A 178 4.83 -11.50 30.58
N LEU A 179 5.03 -10.19 30.75
CA LEU A 179 6.36 -9.61 30.83
C LEU A 179 7.07 -10.01 32.12
N ASP A 180 6.34 -10.48 33.14
CA ASP A 180 6.92 -11.07 34.35
C ASP A 180 7.75 -12.35 34.06
N TYR A 181 7.54 -12.99 32.90
CA TYR A 181 8.37 -14.09 32.39
C TYR A 181 9.87 -13.73 32.40
N PHE A 182 10.19 -12.44 32.24
CA PHE A 182 11.55 -11.92 32.24
C PHE A 182 11.96 -11.25 33.56
N ALA A 183 11.12 -11.28 34.61
CA ALA A 183 11.35 -10.57 35.86
C ALA A 183 12.60 -11.04 36.61
N GLU A 184 12.91 -12.34 36.53
CA GLU A 184 14.08 -12.95 37.17
C GLU A 184 15.33 -12.95 36.28
N VAL A 185 15.24 -12.42 35.06
CA VAL A 185 16.39 -12.27 34.17
C VAL A 185 17.18 -11.03 34.59
N GLU A 186 18.50 -11.18 34.69
CA GLU A 186 19.40 -10.08 35.04
C GLU A 186 19.20 -8.87 34.11
N PRO A 187 19.18 -7.62 34.62
CA PRO A 187 18.90 -6.42 33.83
C PRO A 187 19.66 -6.33 32.49
N GLY A 188 20.95 -6.68 32.48
CA GLY A 188 21.79 -6.64 31.27
C GLY A 188 21.48 -7.73 30.24
N GLU A 189 20.73 -8.77 30.60
CA GLU A 189 20.40 -9.91 29.75
C GLU A 189 18.94 -9.90 29.26
N GLN A 190 18.08 -9.02 29.81
CA GLN A 190 16.65 -9.00 29.51
C GLN A 190 16.35 -8.78 28.04
N ALA A 191 17.03 -7.82 27.40
CA ALA A 191 16.85 -7.54 25.98
C ALA A 191 17.18 -8.78 25.13
N ALA A 192 18.24 -9.52 25.47
CA ALA A 192 18.63 -10.73 24.78
C ALA A 192 17.65 -11.88 25.01
N ALA A 193 17.15 -12.03 26.25
CA ALA A 193 16.13 -13.03 26.59
C ALA A 193 14.80 -12.76 25.89
N PHE A 194 14.33 -11.51 25.91
CA PHE A 194 13.14 -11.06 25.20
C PHE A 194 13.28 -11.29 23.70
N GLU A 195 14.39 -10.86 23.11
CA GLU A 195 14.67 -11.04 21.68
C GLU A 195 14.67 -12.51 21.27
N ARG A 196 15.13 -13.41 22.15
CA ARG A 196 15.07 -14.87 21.90
C ARG A 196 13.63 -15.36 21.77
N VAL A 197 12.74 -14.91 22.64
CA VAL A 197 11.29 -15.21 22.57
C VAL A 197 10.67 -14.52 21.36
N TRP A 198 11.01 -13.27 21.09
CA TRP A 198 10.45 -12.51 19.97
C TRP A 198 10.81 -13.10 18.60
N ARG A 199 12.03 -13.63 18.43
CA ARG A 199 12.41 -14.40 17.23
C ARG A 199 11.56 -15.66 17.05
N PHE A 200 11.24 -16.35 18.14
CA PHE A 200 10.33 -17.49 18.08
C PHE A 200 8.93 -17.04 17.67
N VAL A 201 8.38 -15.99 18.30
CA VAL A 201 7.05 -15.42 18.00
C VAL A 201 6.93 -15.04 16.53
N THR A 202 7.89 -14.29 16.01
CA THR A 202 7.90 -13.83 14.61
C THR A 202 8.20 -14.94 13.60
N GLY A 203 8.82 -16.04 14.05
CA GLY A 203 9.01 -17.27 13.28
C GLY A 203 7.78 -18.18 13.23
N CYS A 204 6.80 -17.99 14.12
CA CYS A 204 5.60 -18.82 14.15
C CYS A 204 4.77 -18.65 12.88
N ARG A 205 4.58 -19.78 12.19
CA ARG A 205 3.65 -19.87 11.06
C ARG A 205 2.21 -19.76 11.56
N ASN A 206 1.34 -19.13 10.78
CA ASN A 206 -0.08 -19.00 11.09
C ASN A 206 -0.40 -18.30 12.43
N LEU A 207 0.42 -17.32 12.82
CA LEU A 207 0.20 -16.46 13.99
C LEU A 207 -1.03 -15.55 13.79
N ARG A 208 -2.01 -15.67 14.68
CA ARG A 208 -3.29 -14.92 14.68
C ARG A 208 -3.24 -13.63 15.47
N ALA A 209 -2.57 -13.64 16.62
CA ALA A 209 -2.42 -12.47 17.49
C ALA A 209 -1.24 -12.66 18.45
N VAL A 210 -0.70 -11.53 18.92
CA VAL A 210 0.21 -11.48 20.06
C VAL A 210 -0.37 -10.56 21.12
N THR A 211 -0.38 -10.98 22.38
CA THR A 211 -0.66 -10.07 23.49
C THR A 211 0.53 -9.99 24.44
N PHE A 212 0.72 -8.82 25.03
CA PHE A 212 1.68 -8.55 26.08
C PHE A 212 0.94 -8.03 27.32
N ALA A 213 1.30 -8.54 28.48
CA ALA A 213 0.81 -8.04 29.75
C ALA A 213 1.98 -7.56 30.60
N VAL A 214 1.88 -6.36 31.16
CA VAL A 214 2.92 -5.83 32.06
C VAL A 214 2.94 -6.59 33.38
N SER A 215 1.75 -6.91 33.89
CA SER A 215 1.50 -7.58 35.16
C SER A 215 2.33 -6.96 36.28
N ARG A 216 2.20 -5.63 36.44
CA ARG A 216 3.05 -4.81 37.31
C ARG A 216 3.17 -5.36 38.74
N LEU A 217 2.13 -6.03 39.24
CA LEU A 217 2.06 -6.76 40.51
C LEU A 217 3.22 -7.75 40.74
N TYR A 218 3.70 -8.38 39.68
CA TYR A 218 4.74 -9.42 39.71
C TYR A 218 6.14 -8.87 39.38
N LEU A 219 6.24 -7.59 39.01
CA LEU A 219 7.50 -6.93 38.73
C LEU A 219 8.08 -6.25 39.99
N PRO A 220 9.42 -6.26 40.15
CA PRO A 220 10.08 -5.74 41.35
C PRO A 220 9.92 -4.22 41.52
N ASN A 221 9.92 -3.45 40.43
CA ASN A 221 9.87 -1.98 40.44
C ASN A 221 9.39 -1.40 39.10
N ASP A 222 9.17 -0.08 39.05
CA ASP A 222 8.68 0.63 37.87
C ASP A 222 9.73 0.68 36.74
N GLU A 223 11.02 0.74 37.08
CA GLU A 223 12.12 0.74 36.10
C GLU A 223 12.11 -0.57 35.27
N ARG A 224 11.88 -1.70 35.95
CA ARG A 224 11.74 -3.01 35.31
C ARG A 224 10.54 -3.06 34.37
N ALA A 225 9.39 -2.55 34.82
CA ALA A 225 8.18 -2.50 34.01
C ALA A 225 8.38 -1.64 32.76
N ASN A 226 8.97 -0.45 32.92
CA ASN A 226 9.32 0.45 31.82
C ASN A 226 10.22 -0.23 30.78
N THR A 227 11.29 -0.88 31.23
CA THR A 227 12.24 -1.57 30.34
C THR A 227 11.53 -2.66 29.50
N LEU A 228 10.69 -3.48 30.13
CA LEU A 228 10.00 -4.57 29.45
C LEU A 228 8.89 -4.07 28.51
N VAL A 229 8.16 -3.03 28.91
CA VAL A 229 7.18 -2.34 28.05
C VAL A 229 7.85 -1.73 26.83
N GLN A 230 8.99 -1.06 27.02
CA GLN A 230 9.80 -0.52 25.93
C GLN A 230 10.25 -1.62 24.97
N LEU A 231 10.75 -2.75 25.48
CA LEU A 231 11.15 -3.89 24.65
C LEU A 231 9.97 -4.46 23.86
N ALA A 232 8.81 -4.63 24.49
CA ALA A 232 7.60 -5.13 23.83
C ALA A 232 7.10 -4.18 22.73
N LEU A 233 7.06 -2.88 22.98
CA LEU A 233 6.64 -1.87 22.01
C LEU A 233 7.66 -1.76 20.85
N ALA A 234 8.95 -1.69 21.15
CA ALA A 234 10.00 -1.61 20.12
C ALA A 234 9.99 -2.87 19.23
N ALA A 235 9.81 -4.05 19.82
CA ALA A 235 9.66 -5.30 19.11
C ALA A 235 8.41 -5.31 18.22
N SER A 236 7.28 -4.80 18.72
CA SER A 236 6.05 -4.67 17.94
C SER A 236 6.22 -3.72 16.75
N LEU A 237 6.87 -2.56 16.97
CA LEU A 237 7.16 -1.56 15.94
C LEU A 237 8.20 -2.04 14.90
N SER A 238 9.02 -3.04 15.23
CA SER A 238 9.95 -3.67 14.28
C SER A 238 9.23 -4.41 13.13
N LEU A 239 7.94 -4.72 13.31
CA LEU A 239 7.09 -5.36 12.31
C LEU A 239 6.27 -4.31 11.56
N PRO A 240 6.58 -4.05 10.28
CA PRO A 240 5.90 -3.01 9.54
C PRO A 240 4.42 -3.34 9.32
N THR A 241 4.10 -4.63 9.22
CA THR A 241 2.73 -5.13 9.08
C THR A 241 1.98 -5.21 10.42
N ALA A 242 2.57 -4.92 11.58
CA ALA A 242 1.83 -5.05 12.84
C ALA A 242 0.78 -3.94 13.02
N ARG A 243 -0.41 -4.31 13.53
CA ARG A 243 -1.39 -3.37 14.08
C ARG A 243 -1.23 -3.37 15.60
N ILE A 244 -0.80 -2.26 16.17
CA ILE A 244 -0.42 -2.18 17.58
C ILE A 244 -1.50 -1.42 18.33
N GLN A 245 -2.06 -2.06 19.35
CA GLN A 245 -2.94 -1.42 20.33
C GLN A 245 -2.27 -1.48 21.70
N PHE A 246 -2.20 -0.34 22.37
CA PHE A 246 -1.64 -0.20 23.70
C PHE A 246 -2.68 0.43 24.62
N GLU A 247 -3.07 -0.26 25.69
CA GLU A 247 -4.08 0.22 26.63
C GLU A 247 -3.45 0.48 28.01
N PRO A 248 -2.74 1.62 28.21
CA PRO A 248 -2.11 1.96 29.48
C PRO A 248 -3.10 2.42 30.55
N PHE A 249 -4.34 2.76 30.17
CA PHE A 249 -5.36 3.30 31.07
C PHE A 249 -6.49 2.32 31.36
N ALA A 250 -6.55 1.20 30.62
CA ALA A 250 -7.52 0.15 30.88
C ALA A 250 -7.26 -0.46 32.26
N ARG A 251 -8.31 -0.53 33.09
CA ARG A 251 -8.24 -1.13 34.42
C ARG A 251 -9.23 -2.28 34.54
N VAL A 252 -8.80 -3.33 35.23
CA VAL A 252 -9.68 -4.39 35.70
C VAL A 252 -9.95 -4.13 37.17
N GLU A 253 -11.16 -3.71 37.47
CA GLU A 253 -11.61 -3.51 38.85
C GLU A 253 -11.67 -4.87 39.57
N ASN A 254 -11.36 -4.89 40.86
CA ASN A 254 -11.36 -6.09 41.71
C ASN A 254 -10.39 -7.21 41.27
N ASP A 255 -9.10 -6.91 41.03
CA ASP A 255 -8.08 -7.96 40.78
C ASP A 255 -8.10 -9.04 41.88
N ARG A 256 -8.39 -10.29 41.55
CA ARG A 256 -8.47 -11.41 42.51
C ARG A 256 -7.31 -12.39 42.41
N SER A 257 -6.22 -12.01 41.72
CA SER A 257 -5.00 -12.81 41.72
C SER A 257 -4.55 -13.09 43.16
N LEU A 258 -3.92 -14.26 43.37
CA LEU A 258 -3.44 -14.65 44.70
C LEU A 258 -2.52 -13.58 45.30
N ARG A 259 -1.68 -12.97 44.46
CA ARG A 259 -0.77 -11.92 44.90
C ARG A 259 -1.49 -10.62 45.26
N ALA A 260 -2.54 -10.22 44.54
CA ALA A 260 -3.34 -9.06 44.90
C ALA A 260 -4.08 -9.29 46.23
N LEU A 261 -4.60 -10.50 46.45
CA LEU A 261 -5.21 -10.89 47.72
C LEU A 261 -4.21 -10.86 48.87
N GLU A 262 -2.98 -11.37 48.67
CA GLU A 262 -1.89 -11.29 49.67
C GLU A 262 -1.55 -9.85 50.03
N LEU A 263 -1.39 -8.95 49.05
CA LEU A 263 -1.07 -7.55 49.30
C LEU A 263 -2.20 -6.86 50.07
N ARG A 264 -3.46 -7.09 49.68
CA ARG A 264 -4.61 -6.53 50.40
C ARG A 264 -4.72 -7.08 51.82
N ALA A 265 -4.44 -8.38 52.02
CA ALA A 265 -4.38 -8.97 53.37
C ALA A 265 -3.27 -8.34 54.24
N GLN A 266 -2.23 -7.79 53.61
CA GLN A 266 -1.17 -7.01 54.25
C GLN A 266 -1.48 -5.50 54.36
N ASN A 267 -2.69 -5.05 53.99
CA ASN A 267 -3.05 -3.63 53.88
C ASN A 267 -2.12 -2.82 52.97
N ARG A 268 -1.64 -3.44 51.88
CA ARG A 268 -0.82 -2.79 50.85
C ARG A 268 -1.63 -2.59 49.58
N ASP A 269 -1.37 -1.49 48.89
CA ASP A 269 -1.95 -1.24 47.57
C ASP A 269 -1.42 -2.24 46.54
N VAL A 270 -2.28 -2.61 45.59
CA VAL A 270 -1.92 -3.42 44.42
C VAL A 270 -1.24 -2.47 43.42
N PRO A 271 0.05 -2.65 43.09
CA PRO A 271 0.75 -1.75 42.18
C PRO A 271 0.19 -1.92 40.76
N VAL A 272 0.05 -0.79 40.06
CA VAL A 272 -0.44 -0.70 38.67
C VAL A 272 0.62 -0.01 37.81
N PHE A 273 0.71 -0.36 36.53
CA PHE A 273 1.62 0.34 35.64
C PHE A 273 1.16 1.78 35.43
N ASN A 274 1.99 2.74 35.82
CA ASN A 274 1.69 4.16 35.63
C ASN A 274 2.56 4.72 34.50
N LEU A 275 1.95 4.93 33.34
CA LEU A 275 2.64 5.46 32.17
C LEU A 275 3.20 6.88 32.40
N ALA A 276 2.67 7.68 33.33
CA ALA A 276 3.25 8.99 33.65
C ALA A 276 4.70 8.89 34.17
N ASN A 277 5.07 7.75 34.75
CA ASN A 277 6.43 7.45 35.21
C ASN A 277 7.29 6.80 34.10
N ALA A 278 6.92 6.99 32.82
CA ALA A 278 7.65 6.43 31.69
C ALA A 278 9.12 6.89 31.68
N SER A 279 10.05 5.98 31.35
CA SER A 279 11.46 6.35 31.11
C SER A 279 11.59 7.23 29.87
N GLU A 280 12.67 7.99 29.75
CA GLU A 280 12.92 8.85 28.59
C GLU A 280 12.93 8.06 27.26
N GLU A 281 13.41 6.81 27.28
CA GLU A 281 13.40 5.92 26.12
C GLU A 281 11.98 5.51 25.72
N LEU A 282 11.13 5.17 26.68
CA LEU A 282 9.73 4.82 26.41
C LEU A 282 8.94 6.04 25.91
N ARG A 283 9.16 7.22 26.52
CA ARG A 283 8.58 8.49 26.07
C ARG A 283 8.97 8.80 24.63
N ALA A 284 10.27 8.76 24.33
CA ALA A 284 10.78 9.03 22.98
C ALA A 284 10.21 8.06 21.94
N LEU A 285 10.12 6.77 22.27
CA LEU A 285 9.54 5.74 21.41
C LEU A 285 8.06 6.01 21.09
N LEU A 286 7.26 6.32 22.11
CA LEU A 286 5.83 6.58 21.96
C LEU A 286 5.55 7.88 21.20
N LEU A 287 6.27 8.96 21.50
CA LEU A 287 6.15 10.23 20.78
C LEU A 287 6.47 10.07 19.29
N ALA A 288 7.57 9.39 18.95
CA ALA A 288 7.99 9.16 17.57
C ALA A 288 7.04 8.24 16.77
N ASN A 289 6.28 7.40 17.46
CA ASN A 289 5.43 6.36 16.85
C ASN A 289 3.95 6.51 17.22
N ARG A 290 3.50 7.71 17.61
CA ARG A 290 2.12 7.97 18.03
C ARG A 290 1.07 7.54 16.99
N GLU A 291 1.37 7.68 15.69
CA GLU A 291 0.46 7.25 14.61
C GLU A 291 0.39 5.72 14.42
N ARG A 292 1.37 4.99 14.95
CA ARG A 292 1.50 3.52 14.82
C ARG A 292 0.93 2.76 16.02
N VAL A 293 0.59 3.46 17.11
CA VAL A 293 0.09 2.89 18.36
C VAL A 293 -1.32 3.42 18.61
N ALA A 294 -2.31 2.54 18.55
CA ALA A 294 -3.70 2.89 18.85
C ALA A 294 -3.99 2.75 20.35
N VAL A 295 -4.73 3.72 20.89
CA VAL A 295 -5.27 3.71 22.26
C VAL A 295 -6.78 3.93 22.17
N GLN A 296 -7.57 3.11 22.86
CA GLN A 296 -9.03 3.22 22.86
C GLN A 296 -9.57 3.75 24.19
N THR A 297 -8.97 3.34 25.30
CA THR A 297 -9.39 3.77 26.65
C THR A 297 -8.78 5.10 27.02
N ASP A 298 -9.62 6.06 27.44
CA ASP A 298 -9.19 7.38 27.92
C ASP A 298 -8.23 8.13 26.96
N VAL A 299 -8.65 8.23 25.69
CA VAL A 299 -7.95 9.01 24.65
C VAL A 299 -7.62 10.44 25.11
N PRO A 300 -8.50 11.18 25.83
CA PRO A 300 -8.13 12.49 26.37
C PRO A 300 -6.92 12.47 27.30
N ALA A 301 -6.81 11.49 28.22
CA ALA A 301 -5.65 11.35 29.08
C ALA A 301 -4.38 10.97 28.31
N TRP A 302 -4.51 10.11 27.29
CA TRP A 302 -3.42 9.80 26.36
C TRP A 302 -2.85 11.06 25.70
N GLU A 303 -3.71 11.84 25.04
CA GLU A 303 -3.31 13.05 24.32
C GLU A 303 -2.76 14.12 25.27
N GLN A 304 -3.34 14.24 26.47
CA GLN A 304 -2.81 15.14 27.49
C GLN A 304 -1.41 14.74 27.94
N LEU A 305 -1.16 13.44 28.15
CA LEU A 305 0.14 12.94 28.58
C LEU A 305 1.20 13.12 27.48
N LEU A 306 0.87 12.79 26.23
CA LEU A 306 1.77 13.03 25.10
C LEU A 306 2.06 14.53 24.94
N GLY A 307 1.03 15.39 24.99
CA GLY A 307 1.19 16.84 24.90
C GLY A 307 2.04 17.43 26.02
N GLN A 308 1.94 16.88 27.24
CA GLN A 308 2.83 17.24 28.32
C GLN A 308 4.29 16.91 27.97
N TRP A 309 4.58 15.67 27.56
CA TRP A 309 5.95 15.26 27.20
C TRP A 309 6.50 16.04 25.99
N GLU A 310 5.67 16.33 24.99
CA GLU A 310 6.02 17.18 23.85
C GLU A 310 6.39 18.60 24.29
N SER A 311 5.75 19.13 25.35
CA SER A 311 6.04 20.47 25.86
C SER A 311 7.31 20.57 26.72
N GLU A 312 7.82 19.45 27.24
CA GLU A 312 9.00 19.42 28.13
C GLU A 312 10.31 19.78 27.42
N ALA A 313 10.41 19.50 26.12
CA ALA A 313 11.55 19.88 25.28
C ALA A 313 11.16 19.85 23.79
N PRO A 314 11.82 20.65 22.93
CA PRO A 314 11.50 20.72 21.51
C PRO A 314 11.51 19.34 20.83
N GLY A 315 10.66 19.19 19.82
CA GLY A 315 10.66 18.00 18.97
C GLY A 315 11.91 17.96 18.10
N ILE A 316 12.16 16.81 17.46
CA ILE A 316 13.18 16.69 16.42
C ILE A 316 12.56 16.16 15.13
N ARG A 317 13.03 16.66 14.00
CA ARG A 317 12.60 16.21 12.67
C ARG A 317 13.79 15.80 11.84
N LEU A 318 13.66 14.64 11.20
CA LEU A 318 14.54 14.16 10.16
C LEU A 318 13.96 14.52 8.78
N ALA A 319 14.78 15.11 7.91
CA ALA A 319 14.41 15.48 6.55
C ALA A 319 15.60 15.37 5.59
N VAL A 320 15.35 15.35 4.29
CA VAL A 320 16.39 15.65 3.29
C VAL A 320 16.42 17.16 3.08
N LYS A 321 17.60 17.78 3.14
CA LYS A 321 17.75 19.23 3.00
C LYS A 321 17.21 19.71 1.65
N ASP A 322 16.58 20.89 1.69
CA ASP A 322 16.08 21.64 0.53
C ASP A 322 15.16 20.82 -0.40
N ARG A 323 14.48 19.83 0.18
CA ARG A 323 13.54 18.94 -0.50
C ARG A 323 12.34 18.71 0.40
N ASP A 324 11.26 18.28 -0.21
CA ASP A 324 10.08 17.75 0.47
C ASP A 324 9.88 16.28 0.05
N PRO A 325 9.23 15.45 0.88
CA PRO A 325 8.83 14.12 0.47
C PRO A 325 7.67 14.21 -0.53
N SER A 326 7.54 13.20 -1.38
CA SER A 326 6.37 13.08 -2.26
C SER A 326 5.09 12.76 -1.47
N THR A 327 3.94 12.72 -2.17
CA THR A 327 2.61 12.54 -1.56
C THR A 327 2.44 11.26 -0.74
N ASP A 328 3.17 10.21 -1.10
CA ASP A 328 3.28 8.93 -0.36
C ASP A 328 4.25 9.00 0.84
N LYS A 329 4.70 10.20 1.23
CA LYS A 329 5.67 10.49 2.31
C LYS A 329 7.07 9.90 2.08
N ILE A 330 7.42 9.51 0.85
CA ILE A 330 8.74 8.96 0.50
C ILE A 330 9.66 10.06 -0.02
N TRP A 331 10.90 10.07 0.42
CA TRP A 331 11.92 10.97 -0.11
C TRP A 331 12.59 10.33 -1.32
N ARG A 332 12.43 10.93 -2.51
CA ARG A 332 13.00 10.40 -3.75
C ARG A 332 14.18 11.25 -4.20
N VAL A 333 15.33 10.62 -4.44
CA VAL A 333 16.55 11.29 -4.88
C VAL A 333 17.16 10.51 -6.04
N ALA A 334 17.30 11.14 -7.21
CA ALA A 334 17.94 10.50 -8.35
C ALA A 334 19.39 10.10 -8.01
N VAL A 335 19.88 8.98 -8.52
CA VAL A 335 21.27 8.51 -8.26
C VAL A 335 22.32 9.54 -8.69
N SER A 336 22.02 10.34 -9.72
CA SER A 336 22.87 11.41 -10.22
C SER A 336 22.94 12.64 -9.32
N GLU A 337 22.03 12.77 -8.36
CA GLU A 337 21.92 13.95 -7.51
C GLU A 337 22.58 13.73 -6.14
N PRO A 338 23.34 14.73 -5.64
CA PRO A 338 23.74 14.75 -4.25
C PRO A 338 22.55 15.10 -3.35
N ALA A 339 22.64 14.68 -2.10
CA ALA A 339 21.69 15.06 -1.05
C ALA A 339 22.36 14.99 0.32
N GLU A 340 21.84 15.80 1.24
CA GLU A 340 22.18 15.76 2.66
C GLU A 340 20.90 15.52 3.45
N LEU A 341 20.98 14.68 4.46
CA LEU A 341 19.94 14.52 5.46
C LEU A 341 20.27 15.42 6.64
N GLU A 342 19.24 15.94 7.29
CA GLU A 342 19.38 16.81 8.46
C GLU A 342 18.39 16.37 9.55
N VAL A 343 18.88 16.31 10.77
CA VAL A 343 18.07 16.26 11.99
C VAL A 343 18.08 17.65 12.60
N ARG A 344 16.91 18.23 12.82
CA ARG A 344 16.76 19.57 13.39
C ARG A 344 15.73 19.62 14.49
N ALA A 345 15.93 20.50 15.46
CA ALA A 345 14.92 20.80 16.47
C ALA A 345 13.73 21.55 15.86
N GLU A 346 12.54 21.30 16.40
CA GLU A 346 11.30 22.00 16.07
C GLU A 346 10.67 22.56 17.38
N PRO A 347 10.59 23.90 17.55
CA PRO A 347 11.01 24.96 16.60
C PRO A 347 12.54 25.07 16.46
N ARG A 348 13.00 25.66 15.34
CA ARG A 348 14.43 25.80 15.06
C ARG A 348 15.14 26.65 16.12
N GLY A 349 16.37 26.27 16.46
CA GLY A 349 17.28 27.08 17.29
C GLY A 349 17.83 26.38 18.53
N ALA A 350 17.23 25.27 18.95
CA ALA A 350 17.77 24.44 20.01
C ALA A 350 18.94 23.57 19.53
N GLU A 351 19.91 23.35 20.42
CA GLU A 351 21.11 22.55 20.14
C GLU A 351 20.83 21.06 20.36
N LEU A 352 21.26 20.23 19.40
CA LEU A 352 21.13 18.78 19.49
C LEU A 352 22.43 18.18 20.02
N ALA A 353 22.33 17.39 21.08
CA ALA A 353 23.41 16.60 21.62
C ALA A 353 23.24 15.11 21.27
N ARG A 354 24.34 14.36 21.24
CA ARG A 354 24.38 12.89 21.07
C ARG A 354 23.48 12.35 19.95
N VAL A 355 23.55 12.98 18.77
CA VAL A 355 22.75 12.57 17.61
C VAL A 355 23.17 11.17 17.16
N GLU A 356 22.26 10.21 17.24
CA GLU A 356 22.38 8.87 16.66
C GLU A 356 21.57 8.79 15.36
N TRP A 357 22.25 8.44 14.27
CA TRP A 357 21.62 8.10 13.01
C TRP A 357 21.40 6.60 12.95
N ILE A 358 20.17 6.18 12.67
CA ILE A 358 19.77 4.78 12.73
C ILE A 358 19.14 4.38 11.40
N ALA A 359 19.74 3.38 10.75
CA ALA A 359 19.13 2.70 9.62
C ALA A 359 18.29 1.52 10.10
N LEU A 360 17.10 1.36 9.54
CA LEU A 360 16.33 0.14 9.68
C LEU A 360 16.69 -0.77 8.51
N ILE A 361 17.20 -1.96 8.83
CA ILE A 361 17.64 -2.98 7.86
C ILE A 361 16.74 -4.20 7.97
N PRO A 362 16.33 -4.84 6.86
CA PRO A 362 15.51 -6.02 6.98
C PRO A 362 16.40 -7.12 7.57
N GLU A 363 15.92 -7.78 8.62
CA GLU A 363 16.66 -8.90 9.19
C GLU A 363 16.75 -10.06 8.20
N HIS A 364 15.71 -10.20 7.37
CA HIS A 364 15.61 -11.23 6.35
C HIS A 364 15.41 -10.60 4.98
N VAL A 365 16.27 -10.96 4.04
CA VAL A 365 16.17 -10.53 2.63
C VAL A 365 15.09 -11.28 1.86
N ARG A 366 14.55 -12.38 2.43
CA ARG A 366 13.42 -13.15 1.92
C ARG A 366 12.42 -13.42 3.04
N CYS A 367 11.15 -13.12 2.82
CA CYS A 367 10.06 -13.55 3.71
C CYS A 367 8.92 -14.16 2.89
N ASN A 368 8.16 -15.06 3.52
CA ASN A 368 6.98 -15.67 2.93
C ASN A 368 5.74 -15.30 3.76
N LEU A 369 4.94 -14.34 3.27
CA LEU A 369 3.75 -13.88 3.98
C LEU A 369 2.58 -14.86 3.94
N THR A 370 2.67 -15.89 3.09
CA THR A 370 1.59 -16.86 2.89
C THR A 370 1.70 -18.01 3.90
N ALA A 371 0.56 -18.54 4.34
CA ALA A 371 0.51 -19.72 5.21
C ALA A 371 0.69 -21.05 4.45
N GLU A 372 1.08 -20.99 3.18
CA GLU A 372 1.13 -22.13 2.27
C GLU A 372 2.35 -23.01 2.54
N ARG A 373 2.19 -24.34 2.43
CA ARG A 373 3.18 -25.33 2.89
C ARG A 373 4.50 -25.27 2.09
N GLY A 374 5.59 -25.58 2.79
CA GLY A 374 6.96 -25.56 2.28
C GLY A 374 7.42 -26.78 1.47
N ASP A 375 6.53 -27.67 1.06
CA ASP A 375 6.83 -28.79 0.14
C ASP A 375 6.73 -28.40 -1.35
N GLU A 376 6.47 -27.13 -1.66
CA GLU A 376 6.57 -26.60 -3.01
C GLU A 376 8.00 -26.15 -3.30
N ILE A 377 8.61 -26.84 -4.26
CA ILE A 377 10.03 -26.82 -4.61
C ILE A 377 10.39 -25.46 -5.29
N GLY A 378 10.45 -24.37 -4.50
CA GLY A 378 10.64 -22.98 -4.96
C GLY A 378 11.39 -22.05 -3.96
N PHE A 379 11.82 -20.88 -4.45
CA PHE A 379 12.90 -20.01 -3.92
C PHE A 379 12.82 -19.48 -2.47
N ALA A 380 11.69 -19.56 -1.77
CA ALA A 380 11.55 -19.07 -0.39
C ALA A 380 11.17 -20.17 0.62
N GLY A 381 11.34 -21.45 0.27
CA GLY A 381 11.12 -22.58 1.19
C GLY A 381 11.90 -22.40 2.49
N GLY A 382 11.19 -22.35 3.63
CA GLY A 382 11.78 -22.12 4.95
C GLY A 382 12.08 -20.66 5.31
N ALA A 383 11.77 -19.69 4.43
CA ALA A 383 11.87 -18.27 4.77
C ALA A 383 10.93 -17.91 5.94
N PRO A 384 11.31 -16.94 6.78
CA PRO A 384 10.49 -16.50 7.90
C PRO A 384 9.18 -15.89 7.39
N PRO A 385 8.09 -16.03 8.17
CA PRO A 385 6.78 -15.62 7.71
C PRO A 385 6.53 -14.11 7.78
N ARG A 386 7.45 -13.34 8.38
CA ARG A 386 7.26 -11.93 8.70
C ARG A 386 8.49 -11.10 8.34
N PRO A 387 8.33 -9.96 7.64
CA PRO A 387 9.39 -8.98 7.51
C PRO A 387 9.61 -8.30 8.85
N ARG A 388 10.84 -8.37 9.36
CA ARG A 388 11.26 -7.66 10.58
C ARG A 388 12.40 -6.70 10.26
N TRP A 389 12.31 -5.49 10.79
CA TRP A 389 13.35 -4.48 10.66
C TRP A 389 14.17 -4.41 11.93
N ARG A 390 15.48 -4.55 11.79
CA ARG A 390 16.42 -4.32 12.89
C ARG A 390 17.03 -2.94 12.76
N GLU A 391 17.26 -2.30 13.90
CA GLU A 391 18.00 -1.06 13.96
C GLU A 391 19.49 -1.30 13.83
N GLN A 392 20.14 -0.44 13.05
CA GLN A 392 21.59 -0.36 12.93
C GLN A 392 21.99 1.10 13.08
N VAL A 393 22.75 1.41 14.14
CA VAL A 393 23.36 2.74 14.29
C VAL A 393 24.43 2.91 13.21
N ILE A 394 24.32 3.96 12.40
CA ILE A 394 25.20 4.24 11.25
C ILE A 394 26.13 5.43 11.48
N ALA A 395 25.76 6.37 12.35
CA ALA A 395 26.60 7.49 12.79
C ALA A 395 26.17 7.97 14.19
N ARG A 396 27.10 8.60 14.93
CA ARG A 396 26.89 9.11 16.31
C ARG A 396 27.28 10.59 16.45
N GLU A 397 27.46 11.28 15.34
CA GLU A 397 27.97 12.65 15.31
C GLU A 397 27.32 13.45 14.18
N GLY A 398 27.19 14.76 14.40
CA GLY A 398 26.63 15.71 13.45
C GLY A 398 25.10 15.63 13.30
N SER A 399 24.48 16.81 13.17
CA SER A 399 23.05 16.94 12.81
C SER A 399 22.81 16.81 11.30
N VAL A 400 23.87 16.62 10.50
CA VAL A 400 23.81 16.49 9.04
C VAL A 400 24.56 15.24 8.60
N LEU A 401 23.94 14.44 7.74
CA LEU A 401 24.51 13.22 7.18
C LEU A 401 24.49 13.29 5.65
N SER A 402 25.65 13.22 5.00
CA SER A 402 25.72 13.12 3.55
C SER A 402 25.13 11.81 3.05
N ILE A 403 24.39 11.82 1.93
CA ILE A 403 23.89 10.60 1.28
C ILE A 403 25.02 9.61 0.92
N GLY A 404 26.26 10.11 0.77
CA GLY A 404 27.44 9.26 0.56
C GLY A 404 27.72 8.29 1.71
N ALA A 405 27.39 8.66 2.95
CA ALA A 405 27.50 7.78 4.12
C ALA A 405 26.55 6.58 4.04
N LEU A 406 25.49 6.68 3.22
CA LEU A 406 24.49 5.64 3.04
C LEU A 406 24.79 4.70 1.86
N ARG A 407 25.91 4.88 1.15
CA ARG A 407 26.23 4.14 -0.09
C ARG A 407 26.14 2.62 0.06
N ASN A 408 26.47 2.07 1.23
CA ASN A 408 26.47 0.63 1.48
C ASN A 408 25.08 0.02 1.63
N PHE A 409 24.03 0.84 1.72
CA PHE A 409 22.64 0.41 1.82
C PHE A 409 21.91 0.41 0.46
N PHE A 410 22.56 0.90 -0.59
CA PHE A 410 22.04 0.87 -1.95
C PHE A 410 22.73 -0.20 -2.80
N ASP A 411 22.13 -0.55 -3.93
CA ASP A 411 22.74 -1.46 -4.89
C ASP A 411 24.11 -0.92 -5.34
N ARG A 412 25.13 -1.79 -5.32
CA ARG A 412 26.52 -1.38 -5.60
C ARG A 412 26.76 -1.02 -7.06
N LYS A 413 25.96 -1.56 -7.99
CA LYS A 413 26.13 -1.34 -9.43
C LYS A 413 25.37 -0.10 -9.89
N SER A 414 24.10 0.02 -9.50
CA SER A 414 23.23 1.12 -9.96
C SER A 414 23.20 2.31 -9.00
N GLY A 415 23.61 2.14 -7.74
CA GLY A 415 23.46 3.14 -6.68
C GLY A 415 22.00 3.37 -6.24
N SER A 416 21.06 2.60 -6.77
CA SER A 416 19.62 2.70 -6.49
C SER A 416 19.23 1.82 -5.32
N GLY A 417 18.14 2.18 -4.67
CA GLY A 417 17.40 1.34 -3.73
C GLY A 417 16.74 2.13 -2.62
N ALA A 418 16.15 1.45 -1.67
CA ALA A 418 15.45 2.07 -0.55
C ALA A 418 16.19 1.88 0.78
N ILE A 419 16.14 2.90 1.63
CA ILE A 419 16.59 2.83 3.02
C ILE A 419 15.57 3.52 3.92
N ARG A 420 15.37 2.94 5.10
CA ARG A 420 14.57 3.52 6.17
C ARG A 420 15.48 4.08 7.24
N LEU A 421 15.18 5.29 7.68
CA LEU A 421 16.03 6.04 8.59
C LEU A 421 15.20 6.67 9.69
N LYS A 422 15.77 6.70 10.88
CA LYS A 422 15.35 7.55 11.97
C LYS A 422 16.57 8.11 12.68
N ALA A 423 16.35 9.10 13.52
CA ALA A 423 17.38 9.64 14.38
C ALA A 423 16.92 9.69 15.83
N ARG A 424 17.88 9.60 16.74
CA ARG A 424 17.69 9.96 18.15
C ARG A 424 18.64 11.08 18.51
N ALA A 425 18.22 11.95 19.40
CA ALA A 425 19.08 12.99 19.93
C ALA A 425 18.65 13.34 21.36
N GLU A 426 19.61 13.83 22.13
CA GLU A 426 19.33 14.53 23.39
C GLU A 426 19.12 16.02 23.09
N ILE A 427 18.06 16.58 23.66
CA ILE A 427 17.73 18.00 23.56
C ILE A 427 17.16 18.45 24.90
N ASP A 428 17.72 19.50 25.49
CA ASP A 428 17.34 20.00 26.82
C ASP A 428 17.27 18.90 27.90
N HIS A 429 18.23 17.96 27.88
CA HIS A 429 18.30 16.77 28.75
C HIS A 429 17.22 15.70 28.54
N HIS A 430 16.36 15.87 27.54
CA HIS A 430 15.36 14.88 27.15
C HIS A 430 15.82 14.08 25.94
N LEU A 431 15.43 12.81 25.90
CA LEU A 431 15.63 11.98 24.71
C LEU A 431 14.48 12.21 23.73
N ARG A 432 14.81 12.35 22.44
CA ARG A 432 13.84 12.41 21.35
C ARG A 432 14.21 11.44 20.25
N GLU A 433 13.20 10.90 19.59
CA GLU A 433 13.34 10.08 18.40
C GLU A 433 12.49 10.68 17.27
N THR A 434 12.98 10.63 16.03
CA THR A 434 12.20 11.03 14.86
C THR A 434 11.30 9.89 14.41
N PRO A 435 10.14 10.16 13.80
CA PRO A 435 9.46 9.16 12.98
C PRO A 435 10.40 8.57 11.93
N VAL A 436 10.11 7.34 11.51
CA VAL A 436 10.85 6.69 10.41
C VAL A 436 10.50 7.39 9.10
N ILE A 437 11.51 7.81 8.35
CA ILE A 437 11.35 8.23 6.95
C ILE A 437 11.90 7.15 6.02
N GLU A 438 11.37 7.12 4.80
CA GLU A 438 11.90 6.29 3.72
C GLU A 438 12.58 7.17 2.67
N LEU A 439 13.83 6.84 2.35
CA LEU A 439 14.61 7.46 1.28
C LEU A 439 14.80 6.44 0.16
N ARG A 440 14.39 6.78 -1.05
CA ARG A 440 14.62 6.00 -2.26
C ARG A 440 15.57 6.69 -3.21
N ARG A 441 16.59 5.95 -3.62
CA ARG A 441 17.43 6.30 -4.75
C ARG A 441 17.01 5.53 -5.98
N PHE A 442 16.88 6.21 -7.10
CA PHE A 442 16.41 5.61 -8.35
C PHE A 442 17.24 6.08 -9.54
N SER A 443 17.21 5.31 -10.63
CA SER A 443 17.88 5.65 -11.87
C SER A 443 16.92 5.55 -13.05
N GLY A 444 17.14 6.41 -14.06
CA GLY A 444 16.21 6.53 -15.19
C GLY A 444 14.93 7.26 -14.82
N GLU A 445 13.93 7.15 -15.67
CA GLU A 445 12.65 7.87 -15.60
C GLU A 445 11.48 6.89 -15.84
N GLY A 446 10.27 7.31 -15.46
CA GLY A 446 9.02 6.53 -15.63
C GLY A 446 9.18 5.08 -15.17
N PHE A 447 8.99 4.14 -16.11
CA PHE A 447 9.11 2.70 -15.85
C PHE A 447 10.44 2.30 -15.20
N ARG A 448 11.56 2.85 -15.69
CA ARG A 448 12.88 2.49 -15.17
C ARG A 448 13.10 3.08 -13.77
N ALA A 449 12.63 4.29 -13.52
CA ALA A 449 12.65 4.88 -12.19
C ALA A 449 11.85 4.03 -11.21
N ALA A 450 10.59 3.73 -11.53
CA ALA A 450 9.71 2.93 -10.68
C ALA A 450 10.23 1.51 -10.42
N LEU A 451 10.85 0.84 -11.41
CA LEU A 451 11.51 -0.44 -11.18
C LEU A 451 12.76 -0.32 -10.29
N THR A 452 13.60 0.69 -10.52
CA THR A 452 14.85 0.85 -9.75
C THR A 452 14.60 1.35 -8.32
N GLU A 453 13.46 2.02 -8.07
CA GLU A 453 12.97 2.31 -6.72
C GLU A 453 12.72 1.04 -5.90
N GLN A 454 12.46 -0.10 -6.55
CA GLN A 454 12.27 -1.38 -5.87
C GLN A 454 13.59 -2.08 -5.55
N PHE A 455 14.74 -1.55 -5.97
CA PHE A 455 16.03 -2.15 -5.65
C PHE A 455 16.33 -2.02 -4.17
N GLY A 456 17.03 -2.99 -3.59
CA GLY A 456 17.28 -3.01 -2.14
C GLY A 456 16.04 -3.27 -1.27
N LEU A 457 14.83 -3.39 -1.84
CA LEU A 457 13.68 -3.92 -1.14
C LEU A 457 13.86 -5.43 -0.90
N PRO A 458 13.50 -5.96 0.28
CA PRO A 458 13.53 -7.39 0.51
C PRO A 458 12.49 -8.10 -0.37
N TYR A 459 12.81 -9.34 -0.72
CA TYR A 459 11.88 -10.21 -1.41
C TYR A 459 10.78 -10.66 -0.45
N LEU A 460 9.53 -10.27 -0.71
CA LEU A 460 8.38 -10.66 0.08
C LEU A 460 7.40 -11.42 -0.81
N PHE A 461 7.43 -12.75 -0.74
CA PHE A 461 6.43 -13.57 -1.40
C PHE A 461 5.07 -13.31 -0.75
N GLY A 462 4.06 -13.02 -1.58
CA GLY A 462 2.77 -12.54 -1.07
C GLY A 462 2.72 -11.02 -0.91
N SER A 463 3.66 -10.25 -1.43
CA SER A 463 3.67 -8.78 -1.23
C SER A 463 2.37 -8.09 -1.67
N GLY A 464 1.69 -8.59 -2.70
CA GLY A 464 0.38 -8.08 -3.13
C GLY A 464 -0.73 -8.20 -2.08
N GLU A 465 -0.55 -9.07 -1.08
CA GLU A 465 -1.46 -9.23 0.06
C GLU A 465 -1.16 -8.23 1.20
N MET A 466 -0.04 -7.50 1.12
CA MET A 466 0.22 -6.40 2.05
C MET A 466 -0.71 -5.23 1.74
N ARG A 467 -1.35 -4.71 2.78
CA ARG A 467 -2.15 -3.49 2.72
C ARG A 467 -1.72 -2.52 3.82
N ASP A 468 -1.37 -1.30 3.44
CA ASP A 468 -1.01 -0.22 4.37
C ASP A 468 -1.51 1.12 3.82
N GLY A 469 -2.33 1.85 4.58
CA GLY A 469 -2.91 3.12 4.12
C GLY A 469 -3.76 3.05 2.83
N GLY A 470 -4.21 1.85 2.40
CA GLY A 470 -4.87 1.64 1.10
C GLY A 470 -3.94 1.14 -0.02
N ASN A 471 -2.63 1.16 0.23
CA ASN A 471 -1.59 0.76 -0.74
C ASN A 471 -1.45 -0.76 -0.79
N THR A 472 -0.95 -1.31 -1.91
CA THR A 472 -0.74 -2.75 -2.08
C THR A 472 0.66 -3.06 -2.63
N GLY A 473 1.23 -4.23 -2.33
CA GLY A 473 2.48 -4.65 -2.98
C GLY A 473 3.69 -3.75 -2.69
N PRO A 474 4.60 -3.54 -3.68
CA PRO A 474 5.76 -2.65 -3.58
C PRO A 474 5.46 -1.21 -3.24
N GLU A 475 4.22 -0.75 -3.45
CA GLU A 475 3.79 0.61 -3.11
C GLU A 475 3.80 0.83 -1.59
N THR A 476 3.69 -0.24 -0.80
CA THR A 476 3.87 -0.19 0.66
C THR A 476 5.32 0.06 1.06
N GLY A 477 6.28 -0.13 0.13
CA GLY A 477 7.71 0.00 0.37
C GLY A 477 8.33 -1.11 1.21
N TRP A 478 7.55 -2.02 1.80
CA TRP A 478 8.10 -3.03 2.72
C TRP A 478 8.86 -4.15 2.00
N GLY A 479 8.57 -4.39 0.72
CA GLY A 479 9.24 -5.39 -0.10
C GLY A 479 8.56 -5.61 -1.45
N ALA A 480 9.15 -6.46 -2.30
CA ALA A 480 8.61 -6.81 -3.61
C ALA A 480 8.63 -8.33 -3.84
N ASP A 481 7.71 -8.81 -4.67
CA ASP A 481 7.60 -10.19 -5.16
C ASP A 481 8.12 -10.26 -6.60
N CYS A 482 8.52 -11.45 -7.03
CA CYS A 482 9.00 -11.72 -8.38
C CYS A 482 7.91 -11.50 -9.44
N ALA A 483 6.63 -11.56 -9.07
CA ALA A 483 5.55 -11.18 -9.96
C ALA A 483 5.51 -9.67 -10.25
N ASN A 484 6.08 -8.83 -9.38
CA ASN A 484 5.90 -7.39 -9.49
C ASN A 484 6.59 -6.80 -10.71
N PHE A 485 7.79 -7.24 -11.08
CA PHE A 485 8.41 -6.73 -12.31
C PHE A 485 7.56 -7.06 -13.57
N LEU A 486 6.90 -8.24 -13.58
CA LEU A 486 5.98 -8.63 -14.65
C LEU A 486 4.69 -7.83 -14.61
N ILE A 487 4.03 -7.74 -13.46
CA ILE A 487 2.80 -6.95 -13.27
C ILE A 487 3.04 -5.51 -13.72
N TYR A 488 4.18 -4.93 -13.36
CA TYR A 488 4.54 -3.58 -13.78
C TYR A 488 4.70 -3.47 -15.31
N ALA A 489 5.31 -4.46 -15.96
CA ALA A 489 5.39 -4.52 -17.42
C ALA A 489 4.01 -4.73 -18.09
N LEU A 490 3.15 -5.56 -17.51
CA LEU A 490 1.79 -5.79 -17.99
C LEU A 490 0.92 -4.54 -17.84
N ARG A 491 1.08 -3.82 -16.73
CA ARG A 491 0.48 -2.50 -16.54
C ARG A 491 0.90 -1.52 -17.63
N ARG A 492 2.18 -1.49 -18.02
CA ARG A 492 2.64 -0.68 -19.18
C ARG A 492 2.00 -1.06 -20.52
N GLN A 493 1.45 -2.27 -20.65
CA GLN A 493 0.63 -2.66 -21.79
C GLN A 493 -0.85 -2.26 -21.63
N GLY A 494 -1.17 -1.48 -20.59
CA GLY A 494 -2.50 -0.97 -20.29
C GLY A 494 -3.40 -1.91 -19.51
N ARG A 495 -2.83 -2.96 -18.88
CA ARG A 495 -3.60 -3.97 -18.15
C ARG A 495 -3.78 -3.58 -16.68
N PRO A 496 -5.01 -3.56 -16.14
CA PRO A 496 -5.28 -3.15 -14.77
C PRO A 496 -5.05 -4.30 -13.77
N ILE A 497 -3.85 -4.89 -13.77
CA ILE A 497 -3.53 -6.02 -12.90
C ILE A 497 -3.13 -5.48 -11.52
N PRO A 498 -3.81 -5.86 -10.42
CA PRO A 498 -3.39 -5.46 -9.07
C PRO A 498 -2.02 -6.07 -8.72
N TRP A 499 -1.33 -5.49 -7.74
CA TRP A 499 -0.13 -6.15 -7.22
C TRP A 499 -0.55 -7.48 -6.59
N CYS A 500 0.09 -8.57 -7.00
CA CYS A 500 -0.30 -9.91 -6.60
C CYS A 500 0.92 -10.82 -6.59
N ASN A 501 0.81 -11.95 -5.89
CA ASN A 501 1.87 -12.95 -5.86
C ASN A 501 1.85 -13.79 -7.16
N PRO A 502 2.91 -14.58 -7.45
CA PRO A 502 2.97 -15.47 -8.62
C PRO A 502 1.73 -16.32 -8.84
N ARG A 503 1.13 -16.91 -7.80
CA ARG A 503 -0.07 -17.74 -7.96
C ARG A 503 -1.25 -16.93 -8.43
N GLN A 504 -1.51 -15.80 -7.77
CA GLN A 504 -2.58 -14.87 -8.13
C GLN A 504 -2.38 -14.27 -9.53
N LEU A 505 -1.13 -14.05 -9.96
CA LEU A 505 -0.85 -13.58 -11.31
C LEU A 505 -1.36 -14.55 -12.38
N ARG A 506 -1.37 -15.86 -12.09
CA ARG A 506 -1.88 -16.88 -13.01
C ARG A 506 -3.32 -16.63 -13.44
N ASP A 507 -4.15 -16.02 -12.57
CA ASP A 507 -5.56 -15.70 -12.88
C ASP A 507 -5.71 -14.67 -14.01
N TYR A 508 -4.63 -13.97 -14.36
CA TYR A 508 -4.56 -12.96 -15.42
C TYR A 508 -3.84 -13.45 -16.68
N LEU A 509 -3.47 -14.73 -16.75
CA LEU A 509 -2.68 -15.32 -17.83
C LEU A 509 -3.39 -16.52 -18.46
N GLU A 510 -3.10 -16.79 -19.73
CA GLU A 510 -3.61 -17.96 -20.45
C GLU A 510 -2.56 -19.07 -20.52
N PRO A 511 -2.92 -20.35 -20.34
CA PRO A 511 -1.99 -21.45 -20.51
C PRO A 511 -1.66 -21.68 -21.99
N VAL A 512 -0.36 -21.76 -22.31
CA VAL A 512 0.16 -22.29 -23.58
C VAL A 512 0.41 -23.78 -23.42
N GLN A 513 1.17 -24.17 -22.39
CA GLN A 513 1.43 -25.55 -21.99
C GLN A 513 1.52 -25.64 -20.47
N ASN A 514 1.17 -26.80 -19.88
CA ASN A 514 1.16 -26.98 -18.43
C ASN A 514 2.03 -28.17 -18.02
N ASN A 515 2.76 -28.01 -16.91
CA ASN A 515 3.51 -29.05 -16.22
C ASN A 515 4.59 -29.73 -17.09
N GLU A 516 5.26 -28.93 -17.92
CA GLU A 516 6.27 -29.39 -18.87
C GLU A 516 7.59 -29.73 -18.17
N ALA A 517 8.23 -30.83 -18.59
CA ALA A 517 9.51 -31.28 -18.02
C ALA A 517 10.68 -30.85 -18.92
N GLY A 518 11.29 -29.71 -18.61
CA GLY A 518 12.52 -29.24 -19.21
C GLY A 518 12.40 -28.50 -20.55
N ALA A 519 11.40 -28.78 -21.39
CA ALA A 519 11.15 -28.02 -22.62
C ALA A 519 9.66 -27.88 -22.96
N ALA A 520 9.27 -26.77 -23.57
CA ALA A 520 7.88 -26.47 -23.97
C ALA A 520 7.84 -25.88 -25.39
N ARG A 521 6.84 -26.23 -26.20
CA ARG A 521 6.68 -25.65 -27.56
C ARG A 521 5.78 -24.43 -27.54
N PHE A 522 6.07 -23.47 -28.40
CA PHE A 522 5.26 -22.27 -28.58
C PHE A 522 5.24 -21.83 -30.04
N SER A 523 4.28 -20.97 -30.40
CA SER A 523 4.15 -20.36 -31.71
C SER A 523 4.71 -18.93 -31.73
N ASP A 524 4.93 -18.38 -32.93
CA ASP A 524 5.30 -16.97 -33.12
C ASP A 524 4.24 -16.01 -32.52
N GLU A 525 2.96 -16.41 -32.55
CA GLU A 525 1.87 -15.66 -31.93
C GLU A 525 2.06 -15.58 -30.42
N ASP A 526 2.41 -16.70 -29.77
CA ASP A 526 2.63 -16.73 -28.32
C ASP A 526 3.80 -15.80 -27.92
N VAL A 527 4.89 -15.81 -28.68
CA VAL A 527 6.04 -14.89 -28.48
C VAL A 527 5.58 -13.44 -28.58
N SER A 528 4.76 -13.10 -29.58
CA SER A 528 4.27 -11.73 -29.79
C SER A 528 3.37 -11.23 -28.66
N THR A 529 2.68 -12.13 -27.95
CA THR A 529 1.84 -11.79 -26.79
C THR A 529 2.62 -11.71 -25.47
N GLY A 530 3.84 -12.25 -25.43
CA GLY A 530 4.70 -12.31 -24.25
C GLY A 530 4.53 -13.63 -23.48
N LEU A 531 5.61 -14.40 -23.42
CA LEU A 531 5.66 -15.69 -22.74
C LEU A 531 6.16 -15.55 -21.29
N ILE A 532 5.44 -16.19 -20.37
CA ILE A 532 5.73 -16.23 -18.95
C ILE A 532 5.96 -17.68 -18.53
N VAL A 533 7.11 -17.94 -17.94
CA VAL A 533 7.44 -19.22 -17.30
C VAL A 533 6.98 -19.15 -15.85
N HIS A 534 6.05 -20.03 -15.49
CA HIS A 534 5.43 -20.06 -14.16
C HIS A 534 5.80 -21.34 -13.42
N PHE A 535 6.25 -21.19 -12.18
CA PHE A 535 6.73 -22.31 -11.37
C PHE A 535 5.92 -22.51 -10.07
N GLY A 536 4.67 -22.07 -10.02
CA GLY A 536 3.84 -22.00 -8.82
C GLY A 536 4.13 -20.73 -8.00
N ASN A 537 5.26 -20.72 -7.30
CA ASN A 537 5.64 -19.61 -6.39
C ASN A 537 6.71 -18.68 -6.97
N HIS A 538 6.96 -18.74 -8.28
CA HIS A 538 7.91 -17.87 -8.95
C HIS A 538 7.54 -17.72 -10.42
N VAL A 539 7.88 -16.59 -11.01
CA VAL A 539 7.63 -16.29 -12.42
C VAL A 539 8.86 -15.67 -13.07
N ALA A 540 9.01 -15.93 -14.36
CA ALA A 540 10.01 -15.32 -15.23
C ALA A 540 9.38 -15.00 -16.60
N ALA A 541 9.87 -14.00 -17.31
CA ALA A 541 9.49 -13.74 -18.70
C ALA A 541 10.57 -14.22 -19.65
N VAL A 542 10.18 -14.79 -20.79
CA VAL A 542 11.10 -15.15 -21.86
C VAL A 542 11.63 -13.87 -22.51
N VAL A 543 12.95 -13.78 -22.68
CA VAL A 543 13.65 -12.63 -23.26
C VAL A 543 14.18 -12.95 -24.65
N GLU A 544 14.76 -14.13 -24.80
CA GLU A 544 15.43 -14.55 -26.03
C GLU A 544 15.17 -16.04 -26.26
N ASP A 545 14.50 -16.36 -27.37
CA ASP A 545 14.42 -17.70 -27.94
C ASP A 545 15.71 -18.02 -28.70
N ARG A 546 16.32 -19.16 -28.40
CA ARG A 546 17.60 -19.61 -28.92
C ARG A 546 17.45 -20.96 -29.61
N PRO A 547 18.38 -21.32 -30.51
CA PRO A 547 18.28 -22.59 -31.22
C PRO A 547 18.18 -23.80 -30.25
N PRO A 548 17.19 -24.70 -30.45
CA PRO A 548 16.20 -24.73 -31.53
C PRO A 548 14.99 -23.80 -31.30
N PHE A 549 14.78 -22.84 -32.21
CA PHE A 549 13.68 -21.87 -32.14
C PHE A 549 12.29 -22.52 -32.06
N GLY A 550 11.36 -21.85 -31.37
CA GLY A 550 9.99 -22.35 -31.15
C GLY A 550 9.88 -23.43 -30.07
N THR A 551 10.97 -23.71 -29.36
CA THR A 551 11.02 -24.64 -28.23
C THR A 551 11.74 -23.98 -27.07
N LEU A 552 11.00 -23.61 -26.03
CA LEU A 552 11.56 -23.09 -24.79
C LEU A 552 12.29 -24.23 -24.08
N ASP A 553 13.62 -24.17 -24.00
CA ASP A 553 14.50 -25.12 -23.35
C ASP A 553 15.54 -24.44 -22.44
N ARG A 554 16.48 -25.23 -21.91
CA ARG A 554 17.50 -24.79 -20.96
C ARG A 554 18.44 -23.69 -21.47
N HIS A 555 18.53 -23.46 -22.78
CA HIS A 555 19.44 -22.52 -23.43
C HIS A 555 18.87 -21.12 -23.58
N ASP A 556 17.54 -20.99 -23.59
CA ASP A 556 16.82 -19.73 -23.71
C ASP A 556 17.07 -18.79 -22.55
N LEU A 557 17.01 -17.48 -22.84
CA LEU A 557 17.15 -16.47 -21.80
C LEU A 557 15.78 -16.05 -21.27
N VAL A 558 15.72 -15.95 -19.95
CA VAL A 558 14.58 -15.46 -19.20
C VAL A 558 15.02 -14.34 -18.27
N VAL A 559 14.16 -13.36 -18.06
CA VAL A 559 14.32 -12.32 -17.06
C VAL A 559 13.46 -12.65 -15.85
N HIS A 560 14.04 -12.50 -14.67
CA HIS A 560 13.31 -12.61 -13.42
C HIS A 560 13.89 -11.65 -12.39
N GLN A 561 13.12 -11.40 -11.32
CA GLN A 561 13.62 -10.73 -10.13
C GLN A 561 13.43 -11.67 -8.94
N LEU A 562 14.41 -11.73 -8.05
CA LEU A 562 14.23 -12.35 -6.73
C LEU A 562 14.68 -11.36 -5.66
N GLU A 563 15.98 -11.12 -5.55
CA GLU A 563 16.56 -10.10 -4.67
C GLU A 563 17.18 -8.99 -5.53
N GLY A 564 17.06 -7.75 -5.07
CA GLY A 564 17.71 -6.62 -5.75
C GLY A 564 17.19 -6.40 -7.18
N THR A 565 18.11 -6.31 -8.12
CA THR A 565 17.83 -5.95 -9.52
C THR A 565 17.36 -7.15 -10.34
N PRO A 566 16.43 -6.99 -11.31
CA PRO A 566 16.12 -8.05 -12.27
C PRO A 566 17.36 -8.57 -13.01
N GLU A 567 17.45 -9.88 -13.17
CA GLU A 567 18.55 -10.58 -13.83
C GLU A 567 18.06 -11.31 -15.07
N ILE A 568 18.89 -11.31 -16.13
CA ILE A 568 18.68 -12.14 -17.32
C ILE A 568 19.59 -13.37 -17.21
N VAL A 569 18.99 -14.55 -17.20
CA VAL A 569 19.68 -15.84 -17.00
C VAL A 569 19.13 -16.88 -17.98
N SER A 570 19.85 -17.99 -18.17
CA SER A 570 19.31 -19.13 -18.93
C SER A 570 18.18 -19.84 -18.16
N LEU A 571 17.17 -20.38 -18.84
CA LEU A 571 16.12 -21.19 -18.19
C LEU A 571 16.73 -22.40 -17.45
N GLY A 572 17.77 -23.03 -18.00
CA GLY A 572 18.47 -24.15 -17.37
C GLY A 572 19.07 -23.80 -16.00
N TYR A 573 19.57 -22.56 -15.86
CA TYR A 573 20.04 -22.04 -14.58
C TYR A 573 18.88 -21.93 -13.58
N LEU A 574 17.73 -21.38 -13.97
CA LEU A 574 16.56 -21.29 -13.10
C LEU A 574 16.03 -22.67 -12.68
N LEU A 575 15.89 -23.62 -13.62
CA LEU A 575 15.45 -24.99 -13.33
C LEU A 575 16.34 -25.66 -12.29
N THR A 576 17.67 -25.51 -12.45
CA THR A 576 18.66 -26.02 -11.50
C THR A 576 18.50 -25.36 -10.13
N LYS A 577 18.35 -24.04 -10.09
CA LYS A 577 18.22 -23.28 -8.83
C LYS A 577 16.93 -23.60 -8.08
N ARG A 578 15.85 -23.94 -8.80
CA ARG A 578 14.59 -24.33 -8.19
C ARG A 578 14.60 -25.76 -7.70
N ASN A 579 15.49 -26.62 -8.17
CA ASN A 579 15.42 -28.07 -7.96
C ASN A 579 14.07 -28.68 -8.43
N ASN A 580 13.43 -28.02 -9.40
CA ASN A 580 12.18 -28.46 -10.01
C ASN A 580 12.34 -28.39 -11.53
N PRO A 581 12.32 -29.52 -12.24
CA PRO A 581 12.44 -29.53 -13.70
C PRO A 581 11.15 -29.11 -14.40
N ARG A 582 10.05 -28.86 -13.66
CA ARG A 582 8.73 -28.58 -14.21
C ARG A 582 8.29 -27.13 -14.09
N PHE A 583 7.61 -26.67 -15.12
CA PHE A 583 7.02 -25.34 -15.21
C PHE A 583 5.76 -25.35 -16.07
N ASP A 584 4.92 -24.33 -15.90
CA ASP A 584 3.86 -23.99 -16.84
C ASP A 584 4.36 -22.88 -17.76
N LEU A 585 4.07 -22.99 -19.06
CA LEU A 585 4.27 -21.92 -20.02
C LEU A 585 2.94 -21.20 -20.22
N LEU A 586 2.90 -19.95 -19.82
CA LEU A 586 1.73 -19.09 -19.91
C LEU A 586 2.00 -17.96 -20.90
N ARG A 587 0.93 -17.36 -21.41
CA ARG A 587 0.98 -16.15 -22.21
C ARG A 587 0.06 -15.10 -21.64
N VAL A 588 0.32 -13.85 -22.00
CA VAL A 588 -0.57 -12.76 -21.66
C VAL A 588 -1.78 -12.80 -22.59
N ALA A 589 -2.99 -12.95 -22.04
CA ALA A 589 -4.23 -13.00 -22.81
C ALA A 589 -4.34 -11.80 -23.77
N PRO A 590 -4.58 -11.96 -25.08
CA PRO A 590 -4.71 -10.81 -25.98
C PRO A 590 -5.83 -9.88 -25.52
N ALA A 591 -5.53 -8.58 -25.41
CA ALA A 591 -6.52 -7.61 -24.95
C ALA A 591 -7.63 -7.45 -26.02
N GLN A 592 -8.83 -7.94 -25.74
CA GLN A 592 -10.03 -7.53 -26.48
C GLN A 592 -10.40 -6.15 -25.97
N HIS A 593 -10.12 -5.11 -26.76
CA HIS A 593 -10.37 -3.73 -26.38
C HIS A 593 -11.52 -3.18 -27.19
N GLN A 594 -12.58 -2.77 -26.51
CA GLN A 594 -13.59 -1.90 -27.10
C GLN A 594 -13.48 -0.56 -26.37
N ALA A 595 -13.10 0.52 -27.05
CA ALA A 595 -12.90 1.81 -26.38
C ALA A 595 -14.24 2.53 -26.11
N ASP A 596 -14.60 2.78 -24.85
CA ASP A 596 -15.77 3.61 -24.49
C ASP A 596 -15.45 5.11 -24.60
N LEU A 597 -14.18 5.46 -24.36
CA LEU A 597 -13.65 6.81 -24.47
C LEU A 597 -12.33 6.77 -25.24
N ILE A 598 -12.16 7.70 -26.17
CA ILE A 598 -10.90 8.04 -26.81
C ILE A 598 -10.42 9.36 -26.24
N VAL A 599 -9.15 9.46 -25.86
CA VAL A 599 -8.50 10.72 -25.48
C VAL A 599 -7.34 11.01 -26.42
N GLY A 600 -7.35 12.18 -27.04
CA GLY A 600 -6.26 12.70 -27.84
C GLY A 600 -5.50 13.82 -27.12
N GLY A 601 -4.26 14.03 -27.54
CA GLY A 601 -3.41 15.11 -27.04
C GLY A 601 -3.76 16.49 -27.61
N ASP A 602 -2.72 17.31 -27.83
CA ASP A 602 -2.87 18.72 -28.19
C ASP A 602 -3.43 18.90 -29.62
N VAL A 603 -4.47 19.73 -29.74
CA VAL A 603 -5.13 20.11 -30.99
C VAL A 603 -5.09 21.64 -31.11
N MET A 604 -4.33 22.14 -32.07
CA MET A 604 -4.23 23.56 -32.41
C MET A 604 -4.69 23.75 -33.85
N LEU A 605 -5.88 24.35 -34.02
CA LEU A 605 -6.58 24.51 -35.31
C LEU A 605 -6.43 25.91 -35.92
N GLY A 606 -5.51 26.72 -35.38
CA GLY A 606 -5.13 28.01 -35.91
C GLY A 606 -4.00 27.93 -36.93
N ARG A 607 -3.43 29.09 -37.27
CA ARG A 607 -2.27 29.22 -38.16
C ARG A 607 -2.46 28.43 -39.47
N THR A 608 -1.47 27.65 -39.91
CA THR A 608 -1.52 26.93 -41.20
C THR A 608 -2.58 25.83 -41.22
N VAL A 609 -2.89 25.21 -40.07
CA VAL A 609 -4.03 24.28 -39.95
C VAL A 609 -5.35 25.01 -40.20
N GLY A 610 -5.49 26.23 -39.66
CA GLY A 610 -6.66 27.07 -39.88
C GLY A 610 -6.86 27.47 -41.35
N GLU A 611 -5.77 27.79 -42.05
CA GLU A 611 -5.79 28.08 -43.49
C GLU A 611 -6.29 26.87 -44.31
N GLU A 612 -5.82 25.67 -43.97
CA GLU A 612 -6.24 24.41 -44.60
C GLU A 612 -7.72 24.09 -44.33
N ILE A 613 -8.22 24.33 -43.11
CA ILE A 613 -9.65 24.18 -42.79
C ILE A 613 -10.50 25.13 -43.64
N LEU A 614 -10.07 26.39 -43.81
CA LEU A 614 -10.77 27.35 -44.67
C LEU A 614 -10.74 26.96 -46.15
N ALA A 615 -9.70 26.24 -46.58
CA ALA A 615 -9.61 25.65 -47.92
C ALA A 615 -10.45 24.37 -48.09
N GLY A 616 -11.09 23.87 -47.03
CA GLY A 616 -11.94 22.68 -47.06
C GLY A 616 -11.21 21.37 -46.77
N THR A 617 -9.95 21.42 -46.32
CA THR A 617 -9.19 20.25 -45.90
C THR A 617 -9.58 19.82 -44.49
N ASP A 618 -9.87 18.53 -44.28
CA ASP A 618 -10.10 17.98 -42.93
C ASP A 618 -8.77 17.53 -42.30
N PRO A 619 -8.30 18.18 -41.23
CA PRO A 619 -7.05 17.83 -40.57
C PRO A 619 -7.09 16.43 -39.91
N PHE A 620 -8.26 15.88 -39.58
CA PHE A 620 -8.39 14.60 -38.88
C PHE A 620 -8.54 13.39 -39.81
N ALA A 621 -8.56 13.60 -41.13
CA ALA A 621 -8.89 12.56 -42.10
C ALA A 621 -8.03 11.29 -41.97
N GLY A 622 -6.73 11.43 -41.66
CA GLY A 622 -5.79 10.32 -41.51
C GLY A 622 -6.01 9.43 -40.29
N ILE A 623 -6.84 9.86 -39.32
CA ILE A 623 -7.18 9.06 -38.13
C ILE A 623 -8.68 8.79 -37.97
N ARG A 624 -9.52 9.17 -38.94
CA ARG A 624 -10.98 9.03 -38.84
C ARG A 624 -11.42 7.64 -38.37
N ARG A 625 -10.81 6.58 -38.89
CA ARG A 625 -11.12 5.18 -38.53
C ARG A 625 -10.92 4.83 -37.04
N TYR A 626 -10.08 5.59 -36.34
CA TYR A 626 -9.82 5.39 -34.91
C TYR A 626 -10.86 6.10 -34.04
N LEU A 627 -11.50 7.15 -34.57
CA LEU A 627 -12.48 7.99 -33.87
C LEU A 627 -13.94 7.60 -34.21
N GLU A 628 -14.17 7.13 -35.43
CA GLU A 628 -15.50 6.82 -35.95
C GLU A 628 -16.16 5.65 -35.20
N GLY A 629 -17.44 5.79 -34.87
CA GLY A 629 -18.21 4.78 -34.15
C GLY A 629 -17.84 4.63 -32.66
N LYS A 630 -16.94 5.48 -32.14
CA LYS A 630 -16.60 5.50 -30.71
C LYS A 630 -17.61 6.34 -29.93
N PRO A 631 -18.01 5.94 -28.71
CA PRO A 631 -19.05 6.63 -27.96
C PRO A 631 -18.67 8.07 -27.58
N TRP A 632 -17.41 8.27 -27.17
CA TRP A 632 -16.90 9.55 -26.71
C TRP A 632 -15.46 9.75 -27.16
N THR A 633 -15.16 10.95 -27.67
CA THR A 633 -13.79 11.39 -27.99
C THR A 633 -13.51 12.73 -27.33
N LEU A 634 -12.48 12.79 -26.50
CA LEU A 634 -11.97 13.98 -25.80
C LEU A 634 -10.62 14.39 -26.40
N VAL A 635 -10.38 15.69 -26.63
CA VAL A 635 -9.05 16.22 -27.00
C VAL A 635 -8.72 17.48 -26.20
N ASN A 636 -7.44 17.84 -26.08
CA ASN A 636 -7.05 19.18 -25.58
C ASN A 636 -7.12 20.19 -26.74
N LEU A 637 -8.05 21.14 -26.69
CA LEU A 637 -8.16 22.18 -27.72
C LEU A 637 -7.37 23.42 -27.29
N GLU A 638 -6.17 23.55 -27.84
CA GLU A 638 -5.16 24.53 -27.45
C GLU A 638 -5.20 25.79 -28.33
N CYS A 639 -6.41 26.27 -28.59
CA CYS A 639 -6.65 27.51 -29.34
C CYS A 639 -8.05 28.06 -29.07
N VAL A 640 -8.22 29.37 -29.26
CA VAL A 640 -9.51 30.06 -29.13
C VAL A 640 -10.32 29.93 -30.43
N VAL A 641 -11.62 29.59 -30.32
CA VAL A 641 -12.56 29.48 -31.45
C VAL A 641 -13.55 30.64 -31.40
N SER A 642 -13.04 31.85 -31.61
CA SER A 642 -13.81 33.09 -31.59
C SER A 642 -13.19 34.15 -32.47
N ASP A 643 -14.03 34.99 -33.05
CA ASP A 643 -13.68 36.22 -33.76
C ASP A 643 -13.70 37.48 -32.86
N ARG A 644 -14.01 37.32 -31.56
CA ARG A 644 -14.08 38.38 -30.55
C ARG A 644 -12.77 38.52 -29.76
N GLY A 645 -12.64 39.65 -29.07
CA GLY A 645 -11.50 39.93 -28.20
C GLY A 645 -10.19 40.25 -28.95
N THR A 646 -9.21 40.74 -28.21
CA THR A 646 -7.89 41.15 -28.72
C THR A 646 -6.80 40.27 -28.14
N ALA A 647 -5.75 40.00 -28.92
CA ALA A 647 -4.64 39.16 -28.48
C ALA A 647 -4.01 39.68 -27.17
N ALA A 648 -3.70 38.76 -26.26
CA ALA A 648 -3.02 39.03 -25.02
C ALA A 648 -1.71 39.80 -25.25
N THR A 649 -1.49 40.86 -24.47
CA THR A 649 -0.29 41.70 -24.63
C THR A 649 0.90 41.04 -23.95
N GLY A 650 2.04 40.94 -24.64
CA GLY A 650 3.28 40.38 -24.09
C GLY A 650 3.39 38.85 -24.16
N LYS A 651 2.36 38.16 -24.65
CA LYS A 651 2.41 36.71 -24.90
C LYS A 651 3.06 36.41 -26.26
N GLN A 652 4.00 35.47 -26.29
CA GLN A 652 4.78 35.14 -27.49
C GLN A 652 3.91 34.52 -28.60
N TYR A 653 2.94 33.68 -28.23
CA TYR A 653 2.05 33.00 -29.17
C TYR A 653 0.60 33.12 -28.69
N CYS A 654 -0.27 33.60 -29.58
CA CYS A 654 -1.71 33.58 -29.40
C CYS A 654 -2.34 32.75 -30.52
N PHE A 655 -3.10 31.70 -30.18
CA PHE A 655 -3.67 30.76 -31.13
C PHE A 655 -5.18 30.97 -31.29
N ARG A 656 -5.58 31.35 -32.51
CA ARG A 656 -6.99 31.51 -32.91
C ARG A 656 -7.30 30.61 -34.09
N ALA A 657 -8.31 29.78 -33.95
CA ALA A 657 -8.85 28.97 -35.01
C ALA A 657 -9.95 29.74 -35.79
N PRO A 658 -10.15 29.44 -37.08
CA PRO A 658 -11.32 29.92 -37.82
C PRO A 658 -12.61 29.35 -37.22
N LEU A 659 -13.74 30.04 -37.39
CA LEU A 659 -15.03 29.57 -36.86
C LEU A 659 -15.45 28.20 -37.43
N GLN A 660 -15.00 27.88 -38.65
CA GLN A 660 -15.22 26.59 -39.33
C GLN A 660 -14.51 25.42 -38.63
N ALA A 661 -13.58 25.67 -37.71
CA ALA A 661 -12.90 24.63 -36.95
C ALA A 661 -13.87 23.78 -36.11
N THR A 662 -15.00 24.33 -35.64
CA THR A 662 -16.02 23.53 -34.95
C THR A 662 -16.59 22.42 -35.85
N ASN A 663 -16.79 22.71 -37.14
CA ASN A 663 -17.26 21.71 -38.11
C ASN A 663 -16.23 20.59 -38.32
N ALA A 664 -14.94 20.92 -38.32
CA ALA A 664 -13.87 19.92 -38.42
C ALA A 664 -13.87 19.00 -37.18
N LEU A 665 -14.02 19.56 -35.98
CA LEU A 665 -14.15 18.78 -34.74
C LEU A 665 -15.35 17.83 -34.77
N VAL A 666 -16.54 18.34 -35.13
CA VAL A 666 -17.76 17.53 -35.23
C VAL A 666 -17.63 16.42 -36.28
N SER A 667 -17.10 16.75 -37.46
CA SER A 667 -16.91 15.78 -38.56
C SER A 667 -15.90 14.68 -38.22
N ALA A 668 -14.94 14.98 -37.34
CA ALA A 668 -13.97 14.02 -36.83
C ALA A 668 -14.55 13.09 -35.73
N GLY A 669 -15.77 13.36 -35.24
CA GLY A 669 -16.37 12.61 -34.13
C GLY A 669 -15.88 13.05 -32.75
N ILE A 670 -15.36 14.28 -32.63
CA ILE A 670 -14.93 14.84 -31.34
C ILE A 670 -16.17 15.28 -30.56
N SER A 671 -16.41 14.63 -29.42
CA SER A 671 -17.59 14.84 -28.57
C SER A 671 -17.32 15.80 -27.42
N ALA A 672 -16.05 15.93 -27.01
CA ALA A 672 -15.63 16.79 -25.92
C ALA A 672 -14.27 17.42 -26.21
N VAL A 673 -14.06 18.62 -25.68
CA VAL A 673 -12.76 19.31 -25.68
C VAL A 673 -12.43 19.82 -24.29
N SER A 674 -11.15 19.73 -23.93
CA SER A 674 -10.62 20.48 -22.81
C SER A 674 -10.16 21.86 -23.26
N LEU A 675 -10.52 22.87 -22.46
CA LEU A 675 -10.00 24.24 -22.53
C LEU A 675 -9.20 24.58 -21.25
N ALA A 676 -8.80 23.55 -20.49
CA ALA A 676 -7.96 23.73 -19.31
C ALA A 676 -6.48 23.81 -19.71
N ASN A 677 -6.12 24.85 -20.46
CA ASN A 677 -4.77 25.05 -20.99
C ASN A 677 -4.38 26.53 -20.98
N ASN A 678 -3.10 26.79 -21.25
CA ASN A 678 -2.53 28.15 -21.31
C ASN A 678 -3.10 28.99 -22.48
N HIS A 679 -3.61 28.40 -23.56
CA HIS A 679 -4.05 29.12 -24.75
C HIS A 679 -5.53 29.50 -24.80
N SER A 680 -6.32 29.04 -23.84
CA SER A 680 -7.78 29.25 -23.82
C SER A 680 -8.22 30.69 -23.60
N ALA A 681 -7.34 31.53 -23.04
CA ALA A 681 -7.60 32.96 -22.79
C ALA A 681 -6.75 33.90 -23.66
N ASP A 682 -6.16 33.39 -24.76
CA ASP A 682 -5.26 34.17 -25.63
C ASP A 682 -5.84 35.47 -26.19
N PHE A 683 -7.16 35.60 -26.22
CA PHE A 683 -7.88 36.77 -26.71
C PHE A 683 -8.84 37.37 -25.66
N GLY A 684 -8.59 37.09 -24.38
CA GLY A 684 -9.37 37.59 -23.25
C GLY A 684 -10.65 36.78 -22.94
N SER A 685 -11.26 37.11 -21.81
CA SER A 685 -12.45 36.41 -21.27
C SER A 685 -13.67 36.45 -22.19
N GLU A 686 -13.88 37.54 -22.94
CA GLU A 686 -14.96 37.61 -23.95
C GLU A 686 -14.82 36.52 -25.02
N ALA A 687 -13.60 36.32 -25.53
CA ALA A 687 -13.33 35.34 -26.57
C ALA A 687 -13.41 33.90 -26.03
N LEU A 688 -13.00 33.67 -24.78
CA LEU A 688 -13.17 32.38 -24.10
C LEU A 688 -14.66 32.04 -23.94
N ILE A 689 -15.47 32.95 -23.40
CA ILE A 689 -16.91 32.75 -23.21
C ILE A 689 -17.61 32.48 -24.56
N ASP A 690 -17.28 33.26 -25.59
CA ASP A 690 -17.82 33.05 -26.94
C ASP A 690 -17.38 31.70 -27.54
N SER A 691 -16.13 31.28 -27.32
CA SER A 691 -15.64 29.96 -27.73
C SER A 691 -16.42 28.83 -27.05
N ILE A 692 -16.65 28.92 -25.74
CA ILE A 692 -17.46 27.95 -24.98
C ILE A 692 -18.87 27.87 -25.56
N ALA A 693 -19.50 29.01 -25.83
CA ALA A 693 -20.85 29.06 -26.38
C ALA A 693 -20.93 28.41 -27.77
N ARG A 694 -19.94 28.64 -28.65
CA ARG A 694 -19.88 28.06 -30.00
C ARG A 694 -19.65 26.55 -29.99
N LEU A 695 -18.78 26.06 -29.11
CA LEU A 695 -18.53 24.62 -28.94
C LEU A 695 -19.79 23.92 -28.45
N LYS A 696 -20.46 24.46 -27.41
CA LYS A 696 -21.74 23.93 -26.90
C LYS A 696 -22.84 23.94 -27.95
N ALA A 697 -22.94 25.00 -28.76
CA ALA A 697 -23.92 25.09 -29.85
C ALA A 697 -23.67 24.08 -30.98
N SER A 698 -22.48 23.47 -31.03
CA SER A 698 -22.09 22.41 -31.96
C SER A 698 -22.16 21.02 -31.31
N ASP A 699 -22.84 20.87 -30.18
CA ASP A 699 -22.94 19.64 -29.37
C ASP A 699 -21.58 19.09 -28.87
N ILE A 700 -20.57 19.97 -28.75
CA ILE A 700 -19.27 19.62 -28.16
C ILE A 700 -19.27 19.99 -26.68
N THR A 701 -19.01 19.00 -25.84
CA THR A 701 -18.87 19.18 -24.39
C THR A 701 -17.57 19.90 -24.06
N VAL A 702 -17.63 20.98 -23.26
CA VAL A 702 -16.44 21.70 -22.79
C VAL A 702 -16.08 21.24 -21.38
N VAL A 703 -14.82 20.85 -21.18
CA VAL A 703 -14.29 20.39 -19.89
C VAL A 703 -13.19 21.35 -19.41
N GLY A 704 -13.22 21.72 -18.13
CA GLY A 704 -12.15 22.49 -17.48
C GLY A 704 -12.13 23.99 -17.80
N ALA A 705 -13.19 24.51 -18.44
CA ALA A 705 -13.43 25.94 -18.57
C ALA A 705 -14.93 26.27 -18.45
N GLY A 706 -15.24 27.48 -17.99
CA GLY A 706 -16.60 27.94 -17.78
C GLY A 706 -16.73 29.45 -17.87
N GLU A 707 -17.97 29.93 -17.92
CA GLU A 707 -18.28 31.37 -17.92
C GLU A 707 -17.85 32.07 -16.61
N THR A 708 -17.59 31.28 -15.57
CA THR A 708 -17.04 31.72 -14.29
C THR A 708 -15.97 30.73 -13.83
N SER A 709 -15.14 31.15 -12.88
CA SER A 709 -14.14 30.28 -12.25
C SER A 709 -14.76 29.08 -11.54
N GLU A 710 -15.96 29.18 -10.97
CA GLU A 710 -16.64 28.02 -10.35
C GLU A 710 -17.11 27.01 -11.40
N LEU A 711 -17.70 27.50 -12.50
CA LEU A 711 -18.20 26.64 -13.58
C LEU A 711 -17.06 25.85 -14.25
N ALA A 712 -15.82 26.35 -14.21
CA ALA A 712 -14.68 25.67 -14.78
C ALA A 712 -14.36 24.32 -14.09
N TYR A 713 -14.70 24.17 -12.80
CA TYR A 713 -14.44 22.94 -12.04
C TYR A 713 -15.60 21.93 -12.10
N VAL A 714 -16.72 22.26 -12.75
CA VAL A 714 -17.88 21.36 -12.83
C VAL A 714 -17.52 20.14 -13.69
N PRO A 715 -17.55 18.91 -13.13
CA PRO A 715 -17.22 17.71 -13.89
C PRO A 715 -18.25 17.48 -14.99
N GLN A 716 -17.79 16.99 -16.15
CA GLN A 716 -18.67 16.62 -17.26
C GLN A 716 -18.90 15.12 -17.27
N PHE A 717 -20.10 14.68 -17.62
CA PHE A 717 -20.48 13.26 -17.53
C PHE A 717 -20.73 12.66 -18.91
N PHE A 718 -20.37 11.39 -19.05
CA PHE A 718 -20.62 10.60 -20.24
C PHE A 718 -21.16 9.21 -19.91
N THR A 719 -21.72 8.53 -20.90
CA THR A 719 -22.25 7.17 -20.76
C THR A 719 -21.48 6.22 -21.67
N ALA A 720 -20.88 5.19 -21.09
CA ALA A 720 -20.22 4.08 -21.79
C ALA A 720 -21.25 3.22 -22.54
N ARG A 721 -20.78 2.31 -23.42
CA ARG A 721 -21.70 1.50 -24.25
C ARG A 721 -22.62 0.59 -23.44
N ASP A 722 -22.18 0.15 -22.27
CA ASP A 722 -22.95 -0.71 -21.39
C ASP A 722 -23.88 0.05 -20.42
N GLY A 723 -23.93 1.39 -20.53
CA GLY A 723 -24.74 2.26 -19.69
C GLY A 723 -24.04 2.77 -18.44
N GLN A 724 -22.78 2.41 -18.20
CA GLN A 724 -22.03 2.94 -17.06
C GLN A 724 -21.72 4.44 -17.24
N LYS A 725 -21.88 5.22 -16.16
CA LYS A 725 -21.54 6.65 -16.16
C LYS A 725 -20.05 6.86 -15.88
N GLY A 726 -19.40 7.60 -16.75
CA GLY A 726 -18.07 8.16 -16.57
C GLY A 726 -18.11 9.67 -16.33
N ALA A 727 -17.03 10.23 -15.78
CA ALA A 727 -16.84 11.65 -15.60
C ALA A 727 -15.49 12.10 -16.16
N LEU A 728 -15.46 13.33 -16.66
CA LEU A 728 -14.31 14.03 -17.20
C LEU A 728 -14.05 15.29 -16.36
N ILE A 729 -12.81 15.44 -15.93
CA ILE A 729 -12.27 16.64 -15.30
C ILE A 729 -11.07 17.07 -16.14
N ALA A 730 -10.83 18.37 -16.30
CA ALA A 730 -9.62 18.85 -16.94
C ALA A 730 -9.05 20.04 -16.18
N LEU A 731 -7.72 20.08 -16.04
CA LEU A 731 -7.00 21.06 -15.23
C LEU A 731 -5.70 21.47 -15.91
N THR A 732 -5.26 22.71 -15.70
CA THR A 732 -3.90 23.15 -16.03
C THR A 732 -3.07 23.33 -14.75
N ASP A 733 -1.80 22.91 -14.79
CA ASP A 733 -0.82 23.11 -13.72
C ASP A 733 0.27 24.15 -14.09
N LEU A 734 0.06 24.90 -15.17
CA LEU A 734 0.94 26.01 -15.52
C LEU A 734 0.54 27.23 -14.69
N GLU A 735 1.48 28.10 -14.35
CA GLU A 735 1.19 29.39 -13.72
C GLU A 735 1.28 30.46 -14.82
N ASP A 736 0.23 31.25 -15.01
CA ASP A 736 0.24 32.37 -15.95
C ASP A 736 -0.39 33.58 -15.25
N GLU A 737 0.39 34.65 -15.12
CA GLU A 737 0.03 35.90 -14.44
C GLU A 737 -1.16 36.62 -15.11
N GLN A 738 -1.52 36.26 -16.35
CA GLN A 738 -2.63 36.85 -17.11
C GLN A 738 -3.95 36.07 -17.04
N ARG A 739 -4.08 35.07 -16.14
CA ARG A 739 -5.27 34.21 -16.09
C ARG A 739 -6.50 34.89 -15.47
N ASP A 740 -7.45 35.26 -16.34
CA ASP A 740 -8.82 35.65 -15.99
C ASP A 740 -9.67 34.46 -15.48
N ALA A 741 -10.71 34.78 -14.71
CA ALA A 741 -11.66 33.84 -14.12
C ALA A 741 -12.41 33.00 -15.18
N GLY A 742 -12.07 31.72 -15.32
CA GLY A 742 -12.82 30.82 -16.21
C GLY A 742 -12.14 29.52 -16.63
N VAL A 743 -10.88 29.30 -16.25
CA VAL A 743 -10.14 28.06 -16.54
C VAL A 743 -9.78 27.34 -15.23
N ALA A 744 -9.96 26.02 -15.18
CA ALA A 744 -9.69 25.24 -13.98
C ALA A 744 -8.19 24.95 -13.80
N THR A 745 -7.67 25.25 -12.62
CA THR A 745 -6.25 25.09 -12.28
C THR A 745 -6.07 23.98 -11.25
N ALA A 746 -4.92 23.31 -11.33
CA ALA A 746 -4.57 22.31 -10.34
C ALA A 746 -4.26 22.93 -8.97
N SER A 747 -3.75 24.18 -8.93
CA SER A 747 -3.34 24.88 -7.71
C SER A 747 -4.48 25.06 -6.69
N GLU A 748 -5.73 25.14 -7.13
CA GLU A 748 -6.93 25.27 -6.29
C GLU A 748 -7.38 23.89 -5.74
N ARG A 749 -6.52 23.24 -4.94
CA ARG A 749 -6.70 21.85 -4.46
C ARG A 749 -8.08 21.57 -3.86
N ASP A 750 -8.65 22.50 -3.09
CA ASP A 750 -9.97 22.34 -2.48
C ASP A 750 -11.10 22.28 -3.52
N ARG A 751 -11.01 23.08 -4.58
CA ARG A 751 -11.99 23.05 -5.69
C ARG A 751 -11.87 21.75 -6.46
N VAL A 752 -10.65 21.32 -6.74
CA VAL A 752 -10.37 20.05 -7.42
C VAL A 752 -10.91 18.87 -6.60
N ALA A 753 -10.64 18.83 -5.30
CA ALA A 753 -11.15 17.78 -4.41
C ALA A 753 -12.68 17.74 -4.39
N ARG A 754 -13.36 18.90 -4.35
CA ARG A 754 -14.83 18.98 -4.45
C ARG A 754 -15.35 18.47 -5.80
N ALA A 755 -14.71 18.85 -6.91
CA ALA A 755 -15.08 18.38 -8.24
C ALA A 755 -14.95 16.86 -8.39
N ILE A 756 -13.88 16.28 -7.84
CA ILE A 756 -13.69 14.82 -7.83
C ILE A 756 -14.74 14.13 -6.97
N ALA A 757 -15.07 14.69 -5.79
CA ALA A 757 -16.13 14.15 -4.93
C ALA A 757 -17.51 14.21 -5.60
N GLU A 758 -17.84 15.31 -6.28
CA GLU A 758 -19.06 15.45 -7.08
C GLU A 758 -19.11 14.43 -8.21
N ALA A 759 -18.03 14.32 -8.99
CA ALA A 759 -17.90 13.33 -10.06
C ALA A 759 -18.10 11.90 -9.53
N ARG A 760 -17.48 11.56 -8.39
CA ARG A 760 -17.57 10.25 -7.75
C ARG A 760 -18.97 9.90 -7.26
N SER A 761 -19.76 10.90 -6.85
CA SER A 761 -21.14 10.68 -6.42
C SER A 761 -22.05 10.16 -7.55
N THR A 762 -21.68 10.43 -8.81
CA THR A 762 -22.51 10.14 -10.00
C THR A 762 -21.87 9.12 -10.95
N ALA A 763 -20.54 9.07 -11.04
CA ALA A 763 -19.80 8.26 -12.00
C ALA A 763 -19.02 7.11 -11.35
N GLY A 764 -19.02 5.96 -12.03
CA GLY A 764 -18.21 4.80 -11.66
C GLY A 764 -16.75 4.91 -12.10
N PHE A 765 -16.46 5.81 -13.04
CA PHE A 765 -15.14 6.06 -13.60
C PHE A 765 -14.88 7.57 -13.75
N ILE A 766 -13.70 8.03 -13.37
CA ILE A 766 -13.28 9.44 -13.47
C ILE A 766 -11.94 9.51 -14.20
N LEU A 767 -11.92 10.23 -15.32
CA LEU A 767 -10.68 10.58 -16.03
C LEU A 767 -10.37 12.07 -15.80
N CYS A 768 -9.12 12.37 -15.47
CA CYS A 768 -8.60 13.73 -15.39
C CYS A 768 -7.60 13.99 -16.54
N LEU A 769 -7.89 14.98 -17.38
CA LEU A 769 -6.98 15.47 -18.43
C LEU A 769 -6.17 16.67 -17.92
N MET A 770 -4.86 16.51 -17.85
CA MET A 770 -3.91 17.48 -17.29
C MET A 770 -3.13 18.20 -18.38
N HIS A 771 -3.02 19.52 -18.28
CA HIS A 771 -2.17 20.35 -19.14
C HIS A 771 -0.98 20.89 -18.32
N TRP A 772 0.19 20.27 -18.47
CA TRP A 772 1.33 20.37 -17.52
C TRP A 772 2.68 19.93 -18.10
N GLY A 773 3.75 20.08 -17.30
CA GLY A 773 5.09 19.60 -17.63
C GLY A 773 5.92 20.60 -18.44
N ASP A 774 7.12 20.19 -18.84
CA ASP A 774 8.03 21.03 -19.62
C ASP A 774 7.71 20.88 -21.13
N GLU A 775 7.55 21.99 -21.85
CA GLU A 775 7.38 21.97 -23.31
C GLU A 775 8.56 21.27 -24.02
N ASN A 776 8.27 20.53 -25.09
CA ASN A 776 9.24 19.83 -25.93
C ASN A 776 10.08 18.76 -25.20
N SER A 777 9.58 18.23 -24.08
CA SER A 777 10.29 17.29 -23.24
C SER A 777 9.56 15.94 -23.11
N SER A 778 10.26 14.85 -23.41
CA SER A 778 9.78 13.49 -23.09
C SER A 778 10.02 13.11 -21.62
N ARG A 779 10.67 13.98 -20.83
CA ARG A 779 10.97 13.74 -19.41
C ARG A 779 9.77 14.11 -18.56
N VAL A 780 9.38 13.18 -17.69
CA VAL A 780 8.35 13.38 -16.66
C VAL A 780 8.97 14.11 -15.46
N THR A 781 8.36 15.21 -15.02
CA THR A 781 8.81 15.96 -13.83
C THR A 781 8.25 15.35 -12.54
N GLU A 782 8.92 15.53 -11.40
CA GLU A 782 8.39 15.06 -10.11
C GLU A 782 7.05 15.73 -9.76
N ARG A 783 6.86 17.01 -10.10
CA ARG A 783 5.58 17.71 -9.93
C ARG A 783 4.44 17.02 -10.69
N GLN A 784 4.68 16.56 -11.93
CA GLN A 784 3.70 15.75 -12.66
C GLN A 784 3.39 14.44 -11.93
N ARG A 785 4.42 13.73 -11.42
CA ARG A 785 4.25 12.46 -10.68
C ARG A 785 3.43 12.64 -9.41
N GLU A 786 3.76 13.65 -8.60
CA GLU A 786 3.09 13.96 -7.34
C GLU A 786 1.64 14.35 -7.55
N LEU A 787 1.37 15.23 -8.51
CA LEU A 787 0.01 15.65 -8.81
C LEU A 787 -0.83 14.49 -9.36
N ALA A 788 -0.29 13.65 -10.25
CA ALA A 788 -0.98 12.46 -10.74
C ALA A 788 -1.41 11.51 -9.59
N ARG A 789 -0.49 11.27 -8.65
CA ARG A 789 -0.75 10.42 -7.48
C ARG A 789 -1.78 11.03 -6.54
N TRP A 790 -1.65 12.34 -6.26
CA TRP A 790 -2.63 13.08 -5.47
C TRP A 790 -4.03 12.98 -6.06
N LEU A 791 -4.18 13.14 -7.37
CA LEU A 791 -5.47 12.99 -8.07
C LEU A 791 -6.06 11.59 -7.87
N ILE A 792 -5.25 10.54 -8.00
CA ILE A 792 -5.67 9.15 -7.78
C ILE A 792 -6.06 8.91 -6.31
N ASP A 793 -5.28 9.42 -5.36
CA ASP A 793 -5.57 9.33 -3.92
C ASP A 793 -6.91 10.01 -3.56
N HIS A 794 -7.31 11.04 -4.31
CA HIS A 794 -8.59 11.74 -4.16
C HIS A 794 -9.74 11.10 -4.94
N GLY A 795 -9.47 10.00 -5.67
CA GLY A 795 -10.48 9.20 -6.31
C GLY A 795 -10.55 9.32 -7.84
N VAL A 796 -9.53 9.85 -8.52
CA VAL A 796 -9.44 9.75 -10.00
C VAL A 796 -9.06 8.32 -10.41
N ASP A 797 -9.69 7.77 -11.45
CA ASP A 797 -9.42 6.40 -11.92
C ASP A 797 -8.37 6.33 -13.04
N ALA A 798 -8.18 7.43 -13.80
CA ALA A 798 -7.15 7.55 -14.82
C ALA A 798 -6.72 9.01 -15.00
N VAL A 799 -5.41 9.23 -15.18
CA VAL A 799 -4.86 10.54 -15.51
C VAL A 799 -4.29 10.49 -16.93
N ALA A 800 -4.66 11.44 -17.77
CA ALA A 800 -4.05 11.65 -19.08
C ALA A 800 -3.49 13.07 -19.14
N GLY A 801 -2.37 13.27 -19.82
CA GLY A 801 -1.70 14.57 -19.90
C GLY A 801 -1.49 15.05 -21.32
N CYS A 802 -1.20 16.34 -21.46
CA CYS A 802 -0.91 17.04 -22.71
C CYS A 802 0.12 18.17 -22.46
N HIS A 803 0.20 19.22 -23.27
CA HIS A 803 1.14 20.37 -23.16
C HIS A 803 2.62 20.13 -23.54
N SER A 804 3.22 19.01 -23.12
CA SER A 804 4.66 18.81 -23.35
C SER A 804 5.07 18.70 -24.84
N HIS A 805 4.08 18.66 -25.75
CA HIS A 805 4.23 18.43 -27.20
C HIS A 805 5.10 17.20 -27.53
N SER A 806 5.20 16.27 -26.58
CA SER A 806 6.02 15.06 -26.63
C SER A 806 5.24 13.93 -25.98
N VAL A 807 5.27 12.74 -26.58
CA VAL A 807 4.72 11.56 -25.90
C VAL A 807 5.58 11.23 -24.69
N GLN A 808 4.96 11.08 -23.51
CA GLN A 808 5.61 10.71 -22.27
C GLN A 808 5.17 9.32 -21.80
N PRO A 809 6.00 8.60 -21.01
CA PRO A 809 5.70 7.22 -20.62
C PRO A 809 4.40 7.08 -19.80
N LEU A 810 3.57 6.08 -20.11
CA LEU A 810 2.55 5.53 -19.20
C LEU A 810 3.16 4.95 -17.91
N ASP A 811 2.57 5.26 -16.76
CA ASP A 811 2.89 4.71 -15.44
C ASP A 811 1.59 4.29 -14.71
N PHE A 812 1.70 3.67 -13.54
CA PHE A 812 0.57 3.25 -12.72
C PHE A 812 0.80 3.54 -11.24
N TYR A 813 -0.28 3.86 -10.55
CA TYR A 813 -0.30 4.03 -9.10
C TYR A 813 -1.61 3.49 -8.54
N HIS A 814 -1.55 2.58 -7.56
CA HIS A 814 -2.71 1.84 -7.02
C HIS A 814 -3.55 1.14 -8.11
N GLY A 815 -2.86 0.63 -9.14
CA GLY A 815 -3.49 -0.01 -10.30
C GLY A 815 -4.22 0.96 -11.24
N ARG A 816 -4.10 2.27 -11.04
CA ARG A 816 -4.70 3.31 -11.89
C ARG A 816 -3.67 3.84 -12.89
N PRO A 817 -4.02 3.94 -14.19
CA PRO A 817 -3.09 4.42 -15.21
C PRO A 817 -2.84 5.92 -15.12
N ILE A 818 -1.60 6.32 -15.40
CA ILE A 818 -1.14 7.70 -15.53
C ILE A 818 -0.40 7.83 -16.86
N ILE A 819 -0.98 8.55 -17.81
CA ILE A 819 -0.33 8.92 -19.06
C ILE A 819 0.13 10.37 -18.91
N TYR A 820 1.43 10.61 -18.75
CA TYR A 820 1.92 11.96 -18.45
C TYR A 820 1.78 12.93 -19.61
N SER A 821 1.85 12.46 -20.86
CA SER A 821 1.55 13.29 -22.03
C SER A 821 1.26 12.44 -23.26
N LEU A 822 0.16 12.73 -23.95
CA LEU A 822 -0.24 12.12 -25.22
C LEU A 822 0.46 12.76 -26.44
N GLY A 823 1.24 13.83 -26.23
CA GLY A 823 1.86 14.59 -27.33
C GLY A 823 0.84 15.35 -28.19
N ASN A 824 1.23 15.65 -29.43
CA ASN A 824 0.38 16.39 -30.36
C ASN A 824 -0.55 15.45 -31.11
N LEU A 825 -1.81 15.84 -31.31
CA LEU A 825 -2.73 15.16 -32.22
C LEU A 825 -2.88 15.90 -33.53
N VAL A 826 -3.14 17.21 -33.50
CA VAL A 826 -3.14 18.11 -34.67
C VAL A 826 -2.42 19.38 -34.28
N PHE A 827 -1.25 19.65 -34.86
CA PHE A 827 -0.48 20.83 -34.47
C PHE A 827 0.51 21.21 -35.57
N ASP A 828 0.43 22.44 -36.10
CA ASP A 828 1.49 22.97 -36.97
C ASP A 828 2.72 23.37 -36.14
N GLY A 829 3.89 22.84 -36.45
CA GLY A 829 5.06 23.21 -35.66
C GLY A 829 6.36 22.63 -36.14
N ALA A 830 7.38 22.76 -35.29
CA ALA A 830 8.78 22.92 -35.68
C ALA A 830 9.33 21.73 -36.49
N PRO A 831 9.46 21.86 -37.84
CA PRO A 831 10.05 20.82 -38.67
C PRO A 831 11.53 20.68 -38.29
N GLY A 832 11.83 19.72 -37.41
CA GLY A 832 13.17 19.49 -36.87
C GLY A 832 13.18 18.81 -35.50
N LEU A 833 12.12 18.97 -34.69
CA LEU A 833 11.98 18.28 -33.41
C LEU A 833 11.28 16.94 -33.60
N ARG A 834 12.01 15.82 -33.44
CA ARG A 834 11.46 14.46 -33.60
C ARG A 834 10.36 14.08 -32.60
N SER A 835 10.24 14.80 -31.48
CA SER A 835 9.18 14.61 -30.50
C SER A 835 7.87 15.27 -30.95
N TRP A 836 7.96 16.39 -31.68
CA TRP A 836 6.82 17.23 -32.06
C TRP A 836 5.82 16.54 -33.00
N ASN A 837 6.32 15.66 -33.87
CA ASN A 837 5.51 14.96 -34.86
C ASN A 837 4.97 13.60 -34.38
N ARG A 838 4.96 13.37 -33.06
CA ARG A 838 4.45 12.16 -32.43
C ARG A 838 3.30 12.49 -31.49
N GLY A 839 2.28 11.65 -31.53
CA GLY A 839 1.18 11.65 -30.58
C GLY A 839 0.68 10.25 -30.30
N GLU A 840 -0.25 10.15 -29.36
CA GLU A 840 -0.96 8.92 -29.04
C GLU A 840 -2.45 9.20 -28.84
N LEU A 841 -3.29 8.26 -29.29
CA LEU A 841 -4.68 8.17 -28.88
C LEU A 841 -4.76 7.16 -27.73
N LEU A 842 -5.31 7.60 -26.60
CA LEU A 842 -5.63 6.73 -25.47
C LEU A 842 -7.03 6.16 -25.66
N GLU A 843 -7.12 4.87 -25.91
CA GLU A 843 -8.37 4.11 -25.76
C GLU A 843 -8.57 3.74 -24.30
N VAL A 844 -9.76 4.00 -23.78
CA VAL A 844 -10.20 3.59 -22.44
C VAL A 844 -11.41 2.68 -22.59
N ASP A 845 -11.29 1.45 -22.10
CA ASP A 845 -12.39 0.50 -21.91
C ASP A 845 -12.71 0.48 -20.41
N ILE A 846 -13.88 1.01 -20.04
CA ILE A 846 -14.21 1.19 -18.62
C ILE A 846 -14.56 -0.18 -17.98
N GLY A 847 -14.87 -1.18 -18.81
CA GLY A 847 -15.20 -2.52 -18.37
C GLY A 847 -16.50 -2.60 -17.57
N ARG A 848 -17.00 -3.83 -17.35
CA ARG A 848 -18.18 -4.04 -16.51
C ARG A 848 -17.85 -3.86 -15.04
N ARG A 849 -18.75 -3.24 -14.29
CA ARG A 849 -18.62 -3.05 -12.83
C ARG A 849 -18.27 -4.38 -12.12
N GLY A 850 -17.14 -4.43 -11.42
CA GLY A 850 -16.67 -5.61 -10.67
C GLY A 850 -15.66 -6.53 -11.39
N THR A 851 -15.25 -6.21 -12.63
CA THR A 851 -14.38 -7.09 -13.45
C THR A 851 -12.89 -6.74 -13.48
N GLY A 852 -12.41 -5.85 -12.60
CA GLY A 852 -10.97 -5.57 -12.46
C GLY A 852 -10.50 -4.16 -12.83
N GLY A 853 -11.42 -3.21 -13.02
CA GLY A 853 -11.10 -1.80 -13.32
C GLY A 853 -11.00 -1.50 -14.82
N ALA A 854 -10.88 -0.22 -15.17
CA ALA A 854 -10.76 0.21 -16.56
C ALA A 854 -9.42 -0.27 -17.14
N SER A 855 -9.44 -0.76 -18.37
CA SER A 855 -8.25 -1.09 -19.14
C SER A 855 -7.99 -0.01 -20.19
N ILE A 856 -6.73 0.16 -20.56
CA ILE A 856 -6.34 1.20 -21.51
C ILE A 856 -5.47 0.66 -22.63
N ARG A 857 -5.40 1.40 -23.74
CA ARG A 857 -4.47 1.13 -24.83
C ARG A 857 -4.01 2.43 -25.47
N LEU A 858 -2.72 2.53 -25.76
CA LEU A 858 -2.15 3.65 -26.49
C LEU A 858 -1.99 3.27 -27.96
N LEU A 859 -2.54 4.09 -28.84
CA LEU A 859 -2.42 3.95 -30.29
C LEU A 859 -1.49 5.06 -30.82
N PRO A 860 -0.31 4.71 -31.36
CA PRO A 860 0.63 5.70 -31.84
C PRO A 860 0.13 6.41 -33.11
N VAL A 861 0.33 7.72 -33.13
CA VAL A 861 -0.02 8.64 -34.21
C VAL A 861 1.22 9.42 -34.64
N ARG A 862 1.33 9.70 -35.94
CA ARG A 862 2.38 10.54 -36.52
C ARG A 862 1.77 11.72 -37.26
N LEU A 863 2.31 12.91 -37.03
CA LEU A 863 1.90 14.11 -37.74
C LEU A 863 2.73 14.26 -39.01
N ASP A 864 2.06 14.53 -40.14
CA ASP A 864 2.72 14.91 -41.38
C ASP A 864 3.28 16.34 -41.31
N THR A 865 3.89 16.81 -42.39
CA THR A 865 4.51 18.16 -42.44
C THR A 865 3.51 19.31 -42.29
N ARG A 866 2.21 19.05 -42.45
CA ARG A 866 1.13 20.03 -42.22
C ARG A 866 0.61 19.97 -40.78
N GLY A 867 1.12 19.05 -39.96
CA GLY A 867 0.63 18.80 -38.62
C GLY A 867 -0.58 17.87 -38.56
N PHE A 868 -0.88 17.13 -39.64
CA PHE A 868 -2.07 16.26 -39.69
C PHE A 868 -1.72 14.82 -39.28
N PRO A 869 -2.52 14.19 -38.40
CA PRO A 869 -2.26 12.87 -37.86
C PRO A 869 -2.56 11.73 -38.83
N HIS A 870 -1.72 10.69 -38.76
CA HIS A 870 -1.86 9.40 -39.42
C HIS A 870 -1.56 8.27 -38.44
N GLY A 871 -2.26 7.14 -38.55
CA GLY A 871 -1.97 5.96 -37.74
C GLY A 871 -0.63 5.33 -38.09
N ALA A 872 0.22 5.05 -37.10
CA ALA A 872 1.55 4.49 -37.37
C ALA A 872 1.51 3.10 -38.05
N ASP A 873 0.42 2.35 -37.88
CA ASP A 873 0.22 1.04 -38.52
C ASP A 873 0.00 1.13 -40.04
N ASP A 874 -0.46 2.28 -40.55
CA ASP A 874 -0.68 2.47 -41.99
C ASP A 874 0.62 2.64 -42.76
N GLU A 875 1.64 3.23 -42.14
CA GLU A 875 2.98 3.35 -42.75
C GLU A 875 3.68 1.98 -42.84
N ILE A 876 3.52 1.12 -41.82
CA ILE A 876 4.12 -0.23 -41.79
C ILE A 876 3.43 -1.16 -42.79
N ARG A 877 2.11 -1.03 -42.97
CA ARG A 877 1.36 -1.77 -44.01
C ARG A 877 1.62 -1.24 -45.42
N ALA A 878 1.93 0.04 -45.59
CA ALA A 878 2.30 0.60 -46.90
C ALA A 878 3.76 0.29 -47.29
N ALA A 879 4.61 -0.01 -46.30
CA ALA A 879 6.02 -0.39 -46.51
C ALA A 879 6.26 -1.90 -46.65
N ARG A 880 5.21 -2.73 -46.46
CA ARG A 880 5.18 -4.17 -46.75
C ARG A 880 4.40 -4.41 -48.03
#